data_AF-A0A9W8DIV5-F1
#
_entry.id   AF-A0A9W8DIV5-F1
#
_cell.length_a   1.000
_cell.length_b   1.000
_cell.length_c   1.000
_cell.angle_alpha   90.00
_cell.angle_beta   90.00
_cell.angle_gamma   90.00
#
_symmetry.space_group_name_H-M   'P 1'
#
loop_
_entity.id
_entity.type
_entity.pdbx_description
1 polymer ?
#
loop_
_entity_poly.entity_id
_entity_poly.type
_entity_poly.pdbx_seq_one_letter_code
_entity_poly.pdbx_strand_id
1 'polypeptide(L)'
;MSEKEKVLKKADGLYSEAVHETPPNRTKLDHLVDLLCDHPQLLYEKFFDKGHEAASIVVDVWHGTGDMNADDNLSILTPPAAWGWTVMEETVCHAPPRELMETKYPELAQKFLKLAEHTLEHVESTPGLIVRRSVQALTRFWPEIINACISLKTTNPVWKQLYEKMLELAQVLMQMSERSDDPALQMHLVKFLETEATVFTPVPELGASPRSTLNLDMLPTAHPYIDKNALAKRGERARQQLVRLLPSSDHMRLCNTSFITAIINSIVYLMNLRPQFCQDLLERLTNWYAVINSSEQTMTHLQLVIISKALRIALLHLYTRRYMGAYSEVLESTLDTLGGPEWIRWQEQQARERERRQRQRAREREQAPRLPEAEGAHHSARWVPAPEDGQEDLAYQPAPGADTDVGMQSSDSTGAKRAAGTIDVDDDDEEKQMRLLEESAKRVKLEEDKEKEASMQPLEEEKRLQRHQRAQAVDREMEDEMQKALLSEKQFDLPIMDSMPLETRQEHVIEAIRRVAAGSEQLRKFIEHKRILHDVPSSLNLIQHQKVLANGLSTNSKVLEDSMVMLVRLVSNCYIVFYEAKSADEADPDMGPSTQWGELHACIDQILQSIIDSPRTHYELAMILLYELWMSVVITDPELKRAPDKPENKYTVLALYLQWCESIFDAIVKSSMELAAASESVPTSTQTTGADSANGAAVVPQQQQQQQQPDELILNFIKDAPYLLPAHLLKIEECLKSPKTALLGFTTLERAIELRPSIFNAGLDILLTYSAHPERATRVGCIRAVKKHYPNSLSAQRIVTVANTSFDIGMKGASTRATELEKKVKDIFERVDEPAPENEEKSAEAIEKKKAEALTLRKQEEQSIESGLVIHMELLLALSTKNVELLSTVFEAYKKAMPTVQIAVRRIITPLIKSMVNTPTKIIPVLTNFPTGSETLALRIIYLLCVDGARVPAKELVQAVLSMCDKRKLDGNFIVFIFGGMDREEALRRLPIVVSLLNNSEGSRVMLRESFARLTTSYLNRPSVLSPTQLLMGLHDPSVAALGNKAMEAISVYESMTKPDGTHMFSTAVFDTALKLLSEQEHMTSLMLHTADVYYRQRNGPVGTVIKLLQKLIERKVWHQDESLMKAFVHSFRVMQPGTLALVKSIPQDVLKRMVEMDKDLAVSIREYVGKMDEQARKPYKWLFK
;
A
#
# COMPACT_ATOMS: atom_id res chain seq x y z
N MET A 1 25.49 -34.27 14.45
CA MET A 1 25.91 -33.22 13.51
C MET A 1 26.16 -31.96 14.31
N SER A 2 27.38 -31.41 14.22
CA SER A 2 27.73 -30.12 14.83
C SER A 2 26.82 -29.02 14.28
N GLU A 3 26.58 -27.95 15.04
CA GLU A 3 25.78 -26.80 14.61
C GLU A 3 26.30 -26.21 13.28
N LYS A 4 27.63 -26.12 13.14
CA LYS A 4 28.32 -25.73 11.89
C LYS A 4 27.95 -26.63 10.71
N GLU A 5 27.82 -27.94 10.94
CA GLU A 5 27.51 -28.93 9.91
C GLU A 5 26.04 -28.87 9.47
N LYS A 6 25.14 -28.50 10.39
CA LYS A 6 23.72 -28.24 10.08
C LYS A 6 23.55 -26.98 9.23
N VAL A 7 24.24 -25.89 9.59
CA VAL A 7 24.23 -24.64 8.84
C VAL A 7 24.83 -24.85 7.45
N LEU A 8 25.94 -25.57 7.34
CA LEU A 8 26.56 -25.91 6.05
C LEU A 8 25.62 -26.71 5.13
N LYS A 9 24.93 -27.74 5.65
CA LYS A 9 23.95 -28.49 4.86
C LYS A 9 22.77 -27.64 4.41
N LYS A 10 22.31 -26.72 5.26
CA LYS A 10 21.25 -25.76 4.91
C LYS A 10 21.71 -24.81 3.81
N ALA A 11 22.94 -24.30 3.91
CA ALA A 11 23.54 -23.41 2.91
C ALA A 11 23.74 -24.11 1.56
N ASP A 12 24.24 -25.36 1.56
CA ASP A 12 24.39 -26.17 0.34
C ASP A 12 23.03 -26.51 -0.29
N GLY A 13 22.02 -26.81 0.54
CA GLY A 13 20.65 -27.04 0.09
C GLY A 13 20.06 -25.81 -0.60
N LEU A 14 20.16 -24.64 0.04
CA LEU A 14 19.70 -23.37 -0.54
C LEU A 14 20.40 -23.03 -1.85
N TYR A 15 21.72 -23.23 -1.93
CA TYR A 15 22.48 -23.00 -3.15
C TYR A 15 22.03 -23.93 -4.29
N SER A 16 21.92 -25.23 -3.99
CA SER A 16 21.54 -26.23 -5.01
C SER A 16 20.12 -26.00 -5.51
N GLU A 17 19.18 -25.76 -4.60
CA GLU A 17 17.79 -25.43 -4.98
C GLU A 17 17.71 -24.14 -5.80
N ALA A 18 18.50 -23.12 -5.47
CA ALA A 18 18.45 -21.85 -6.17
C ALA A 18 19.01 -21.93 -7.60
N VAL A 19 20.07 -22.70 -7.82
CA VAL A 19 20.75 -22.85 -9.12
C VAL A 19 20.02 -23.83 -10.04
N HIS A 20 19.31 -24.83 -9.50
CA HIS A 20 18.56 -25.81 -10.31
C HIS A 20 17.17 -25.33 -10.74
N GLU A 21 16.66 -24.22 -10.20
CA GLU A 21 15.45 -23.55 -10.70
C GLU A 21 15.78 -22.79 -12.00
N THR A 22 14.94 -22.89 -13.03
CA THR A 22 15.11 -22.16 -14.30
C THR A 22 13.96 -21.17 -14.52
N PRO A 23 14.19 -19.84 -14.42
CA PRO A 23 15.46 -19.16 -14.14
C PRO A 23 15.88 -19.27 -12.65
N PRO A 24 17.18 -19.12 -12.33
CA PRO A 24 17.67 -19.26 -10.96
C PRO A 24 17.00 -18.31 -9.96
N ASN A 25 16.76 -18.83 -8.76
CA ASN A 25 15.96 -18.15 -7.76
C ASN A 25 16.78 -17.14 -6.96
N ARG A 26 16.67 -15.86 -7.35
CA ARG A 26 17.38 -14.75 -6.71
C ARG A 26 17.07 -14.59 -5.21
N THR A 27 15.82 -14.81 -4.77
CA THR A 27 15.48 -14.61 -3.35
C THR A 27 16.09 -15.67 -2.45
N LYS A 28 16.23 -16.91 -2.95
CA LYS A 28 16.97 -17.97 -2.24
C LYS A 28 18.47 -17.68 -2.18
N LEU A 29 19.04 -17.11 -3.24
CA LEU A 29 20.43 -16.64 -3.26
C LEU A 29 20.66 -15.48 -2.29
N ASP A 30 19.73 -14.52 -2.19
CA ASP A 30 19.81 -13.41 -1.23
C ASP A 30 19.72 -13.92 0.22
N HIS A 31 18.78 -14.82 0.53
CA HIS A 31 18.71 -15.48 1.85
C HIS A 31 19.96 -16.30 2.19
N LEU A 32 20.63 -16.86 1.18
CA LEU A 32 21.89 -17.55 1.35
C LEU A 32 23.01 -16.56 1.72
N VAL A 33 23.05 -15.38 1.12
CA VAL A 33 24.00 -14.32 1.50
C VAL A 33 23.78 -13.90 2.96
N ASP A 34 22.53 -13.65 3.38
CA ASP A 34 22.22 -13.30 4.77
C ASP A 34 22.72 -14.36 5.76
N LEU A 35 22.47 -15.64 5.45
CA LEU A 35 22.93 -16.77 6.27
C LEU A 35 24.46 -16.90 6.31
N LEU A 36 25.16 -16.54 5.22
CA LEU A 36 26.62 -16.55 5.16
C LEU A 36 27.23 -15.36 5.93
N CYS A 37 26.58 -14.20 5.93
CA CYS A 37 26.96 -13.04 6.73
C CYS A 37 26.83 -13.32 8.24
N ASP A 38 25.78 -14.04 8.66
CA ASP A 38 25.61 -14.49 10.05
C ASP A 38 26.66 -15.54 10.48
N HIS A 39 27.25 -16.25 9.52
CA HIS A 39 28.25 -17.29 9.75
C HIS A 39 29.50 -17.14 8.85
N PRO A 40 30.35 -16.11 9.06
CA PRO A 40 31.44 -15.74 8.15
C PRO A 40 32.47 -16.84 7.89
N GLN A 41 32.64 -17.82 8.80
CA GLN A 41 33.56 -18.94 8.62
C GLN A 41 33.26 -19.77 7.36
N LEU A 42 31.99 -19.85 6.96
CA LEU A 42 31.57 -20.62 5.78
C LEU A 42 31.93 -19.93 4.46
N LEU A 43 32.04 -18.60 4.47
CA LEU A 43 32.50 -17.79 3.33
C LEU A 43 33.93 -18.20 2.95
N TYR A 44 34.85 -18.16 3.92
CA TYR A 44 36.26 -18.47 3.71
C TYR A 44 36.53 -19.95 3.41
N GLU A 45 35.72 -20.88 3.91
CA GLU A 45 35.97 -22.32 3.78
C GLU A 45 35.48 -22.94 2.47
N LYS A 46 34.30 -22.53 1.98
CA LYS A 46 33.62 -23.25 0.87
C LYS A 46 32.89 -22.36 -0.12
N PHE A 47 32.23 -21.30 0.35
CA PHE A 47 31.32 -20.53 -0.51
C PHE A 47 32.05 -19.50 -1.38
N PHE A 48 33.27 -19.09 -1.02
CA PHE A 48 34.11 -18.27 -1.91
C PHE A 48 34.38 -18.96 -3.25
N ASP A 49 34.84 -20.22 -3.25
CA ASP A 49 35.17 -20.93 -4.49
C ASP A 49 33.91 -21.18 -5.35
N LYS A 50 32.75 -21.44 -4.72
CA LYS A 50 31.45 -21.54 -5.41
C LYS A 50 31.01 -20.20 -6.03
N GLY A 51 31.23 -19.10 -5.32
CA GLY A 51 30.96 -17.76 -5.82
C GLY A 51 31.87 -17.38 -6.99
N HIS A 52 33.16 -17.72 -6.88
CA HIS A 52 34.14 -17.54 -7.93
C HIS A 52 33.79 -18.36 -9.18
N GLU A 53 33.44 -19.64 -9.04
CA GLU A 53 33.01 -20.50 -10.15
C GLU A 53 31.79 -19.91 -10.86
N ALA A 54 30.74 -19.54 -10.11
CA ALA A 54 29.52 -18.97 -10.66
C ALA A 54 29.77 -17.65 -11.42
N ALA A 55 30.67 -16.81 -10.91
CA ALA A 55 31.04 -15.56 -11.56
C ALA A 55 31.96 -15.75 -12.77
N SER A 56 32.93 -16.67 -12.71
CA SER A 56 33.86 -16.99 -13.80
C SER A 56 33.11 -17.53 -15.02
N ILE A 57 32.13 -18.43 -14.82
CA ILE A 57 31.34 -19.02 -15.92
C ILE A 57 30.73 -17.96 -16.82
N VAL A 58 30.17 -16.87 -16.28
CA VAL A 58 29.56 -15.82 -17.10
C VAL A 58 30.60 -15.05 -17.90
N VAL A 59 31.77 -14.81 -17.32
CA VAL A 59 32.85 -14.09 -18.00
C VAL A 59 33.47 -14.99 -19.08
N ASP A 60 33.75 -16.26 -18.77
CA ASP A 60 34.38 -17.23 -19.67
C ASP A 60 33.45 -17.71 -20.81
N VAL A 61 32.16 -17.99 -20.55
CA VAL A 61 31.22 -18.54 -21.56
C VAL A 61 30.93 -17.53 -22.67
N TRP A 62 30.99 -16.23 -22.38
CA TRP A 62 30.80 -15.19 -23.39
C TRP A 62 32.01 -14.95 -24.28
N HIS A 63 33.14 -15.64 -24.02
CA HIS A 63 34.31 -15.65 -24.90
C HIS A 63 34.28 -16.70 -26.02
N GLY A 64 33.17 -17.45 -26.19
CA GLY A 64 33.19 -18.65 -27.03
C GLY A 64 32.16 -18.79 -28.16
N THR A 65 31.00 -18.13 -28.14
CA THR A 65 29.91 -18.50 -29.07
C THR A 65 29.16 -17.30 -29.64
N GLY A 66 29.45 -16.96 -30.89
CA GLY A 66 28.63 -16.06 -31.71
C GLY A 66 27.35 -16.74 -32.21
N ASP A 67 26.53 -17.29 -31.30
CA ASP A 67 25.35 -18.08 -31.66
C ASP A 67 24.05 -17.55 -31.05
N MET A 68 22.96 -17.67 -31.80
CA MET A 68 21.69 -16.92 -31.70
C MET A 68 20.81 -17.14 -30.44
N ASN A 69 21.34 -17.61 -29.31
CA ASN A 69 20.59 -17.86 -28.05
C ASN A 69 21.09 -17.02 -26.85
N ALA A 70 21.65 -15.83 -27.11
CA ALA A 70 22.31 -14.99 -26.11
C ALA A 70 21.40 -14.57 -24.92
N ASP A 71 20.12 -14.26 -25.16
CA ASP A 71 19.20 -13.74 -24.14
C ASP A 71 18.76 -14.78 -23.10
N ASP A 72 18.51 -16.03 -23.52
CA ASP A 72 18.11 -17.10 -22.60
C ASP A 72 19.26 -17.49 -21.66
N ASN A 73 20.48 -17.59 -22.19
CA ASN A 73 21.68 -17.85 -21.40
C ASN A 73 22.00 -16.70 -20.44
N LEU A 74 21.73 -15.45 -20.84
CA LEU A 74 21.88 -14.26 -19.99
C LEU A 74 20.97 -14.34 -18.75
N SER A 75 19.71 -14.71 -18.94
CA SER A 75 18.73 -14.81 -17.85
C SER A 75 19.06 -15.91 -16.83
N ILE A 76 19.71 -16.99 -17.29
CA ILE A 76 20.07 -18.14 -16.46
C ILE A 76 21.38 -17.89 -15.72
N LEU A 77 22.41 -17.35 -16.39
CA LEU A 77 23.74 -17.27 -15.79
C LEU A 77 23.99 -15.97 -15.00
N THR A 78 23.29 -14.88 -15.32
CA THR A 78 23.50 -13.57 -14.67
C THR A 78 23.15 -13.56 -13.16
N PRO A 79 22.02 -14.14 -12.69
CA PRO A 79 21.69 -14.12 -11.26
C PRO A 79 22.70 -14.89 -10.39
N PRO A 80 23.13 -16.12 -10.73
CA PRO A 80 24.19 -16.82 -9.99
C PRO A 80 25.53 -16.07 -10.01
N ALA A 81 25.92 -15.45 -11.13
CA ALA A 81 27.15 -14.67 -11.20
C ALA A 81 27.10 -13.40 -10.35
N ALA A 82 25.97 -12.69 -10.33
CA ALA A 82 25.77 -11.51 -9.47
C ALA A 82 25.79 -11.88 -7.98
N TRP A 83 25.25 -13.04 -7.63
CA TRP A 83 25.37 -13.63 -6.30
C TRP A 83 26.83 -13.97 -5.98
N GLY A 84 27.55 -14.60 -6.91
CA GLY A 84 28.96 -14.94 -6.76
C GLY A 84 29.82 -13.73 -6.42
N TRP A 85 29.63 -12.61 -7.14
CA TRP A 85 30.26 -11.32 -6.84
C TRP A 85 29.93 -10.80 -5.44
N THR A 86 28.68 -10.94 -5.00
CA THR A 86 28.24 -10.50 -3.66
C THR A 86 28.91 -11.34 -2.56
N VAL A 87 29.00 -12.66 -2.74
CA VAL A 87 29.67 -13.56 -1.79
C VAL A 87 31.17 -13.27 -1.73
N MET A 88 31.81 -13.08 -2.87
CA MET A 88 33.23 -12.72 -2.91
C MET A 88 33.49 -11.36 -2.26
N GLU A 89 32.65 -10.35 -2.53
CA GLU A 89 32.72 -9.02 -1.90
C GLU A 89 32.65 -9.13 -0.37
N GLU A 90 31.63 -9.81 0.17
CA GLU A 90 31.47 -9.97 1.62
C GLU A 90 32.62 -10.82 2.22
N THR A 91 33.17 -11.77 1.47
CA THR A 91 34.34 -12.54 1.94
C THR A 91 35.60 -11.68 2.05
N VAL A 92 35.87 -10.81 1.06
CA VAL A 92 37.07 -9.97 1.07
C VAL A 92 36.90 -8.71 1.91
N CYS A 93 35.68 -8.20 2.09
CA CYS A 93 35.43 -6.95 2.84
C CYS A 93 35.08 -7.18 4.33
N HIS A 94 34.81 -8.41 4.76
CA HIS A 94 34.62 -8.72 6.18
C HIS A 94 35.99 -8.93 6.85
N ALA A 95 36.22 -8.32 8.02
CA ALA A 95 37.50 -8.44 8.72
C ALA A 95 37.73 -9.90 9.17
N PRO A 96 38.70 -10.64 8.61
CA PRO A 96 38.93 -12.02 9.01
C PRO A 96 39.64 -12.08 10.37
N PRO A 97 39.53 -13.22 11.10
CA PRO A 97 40.37 -13.50 12.27
C PRO A 97 41.86 -13.35 11.93
N ARG A 98 42.67 -12.82 12.86
CA ARG A 98 44.11 -12.55 12.65
C ARG A 98 44.89 -13.75 12.09
N GLU A 99 44.50 -14.98 12.43
CA GLU A 99 45.11 -16.23 11.97
C GLU A 99 44.96 -16.49 10.46
N LEU A 100 43.88 -16.00 9.85
CA LEU A 100 43.57 -16.18 8.42
C LEU A 100 44.15 -15.06 7.54
N MET A 101 44.49 -13.89 8.12
CA MET A 101 45.06 -12.74 7.42
C MET A 101 46.42 -13.03 6.77
N GLU A 102 47.22 -13.88 7.41
CA GLU A 102 48.60 -14.16 6.97
C GLU A 102 48.70 -15.36 6.01
N THR A 103 47.67 -16.22 5.97
CA THR A 103 47.71 -17.51 5.25
C THR A 103 46.73 -17.56 4.08
N LYS A 104 45.42 -17.63 4.36
CA LYS A 104 44.38 -17.90 3.34
C LYS A 104 43.84 -16.65 2.66
N TYR A 105 43.75 -15.54 3.39
CA TYR A 105 43.13 -14.31 2.88
C TYR A 105 43.85 -13.73 1.63
N PRO A 106 45.20 -13.68 1.55
CA PRO A 106 45.89 -13.17 0.36
C PRO A 106 45.60 -13.99 -0.90
N GLU A 107 45.43 -15.31 -0.77
CA GLU A 107 45.07 -16.19 -1.90
C GLU A 107 43.66 -15.90 -2.42
N LEU A 108 42.70 -15.68 -1.52
CA LEU A 108 41.32 -15.32 -1.87
C LEU A 108 41.27 -13.94 -2.54
N ALA A 109 41.97 -12.95 -1.97
CA ALA A 109 42.10 -11.62 -2.56
C ALA A 109 42.73 -11.67 -3.96
N GLN A 110 43.74 -12.53 -4.17
CA GLN A 110 44.37 -12.69 -5.48
C GLN A 110 43.40 -13.27 -6.52
N LYS A 111 42.61 -14.30 -6.15
CA LYS A 111 41.56 -14.86 -7.02
C LYS A 111 40.51 -13.81 -7.36
N PHE A 112 40.06 -13.04 -6.37
CA PHE A 112 39.10 -11.96 -6.55
C PHE A 112 39.59 -10.89 -7.54
N LEU A 113 40.82 -10.39 -7.37
CA LEU A 113 41.39 -9.37 -8.26
C LEU A 113 41.62 -9.90 -9.69
N LYS A 114 42.03 -11.16 -9.85
CA LYS A 114 42.18 -11.78 -11.18
C LYS A 114 40.87 -11.88 -11.94
N LEU A 115 39.78 -12.26 -11.25
CA LEU A 115 38.46 -12.31 -11.88
C LEU A 115 37.94 -10.90 -12.21
N ALA A 116 38.23 -9.92 -11.36
CA ALA A 116 37.90 -8.52 -11.62
C ALA A 116 38.65 -7.97 -12.83
N GLU A 117 39.95 -8.26 -12.95
CA GLU A 117 40.74 -7.97 -14.14
C GLU A 117 40.11 -8.56 -15.39
N HIS A 118 39.81 -9.86 -15.38
CA HIS A 118 39.23 -10.55 -16.53
C HIS A 118 37.87 -9.97 -16.93
N THR A 119 37.05 -9.56 -15.95
CA THR A 119 35.76 -8.89 -16.16
C THR A 119 35.91 -7.51 -16.79
N LEU A 120 36.93 -6.74 -16.37
CA LEU A 120 37.19 -5.39 -16.85
C LEU A 120 37.92 -5.35 -18.20
N GLU A 121 38.68 -6.38 -18.56
CA GLU A 121 39.25 -6.55 -19.91
C GLU A 121 38.16 -6.79 -20.96
N HIS A 122 37.03 -7.36 -20.54
CA HIS A 122 35.96 -7.86 -21.41
C HIS A 122 34.62 -7.15 -21.16
N VAL A 123 34.66 -5.85 -20.91
CA VAL A 123 33.48 -5.03 -20.58
C VAL A 123 32.40 -5.07 -21.66
N GLU A 124 32.78 -5.13 -22.94
CA GLU A 124 31.83 -5.14 -24.07
C GLU A 124 31.07 -6.47 -24.23
N SER A 125 31.70 -7.59 -23.88
CA SER A 125 31.11 -8.93 -23.98
C SER A 125 30.48 -9.42 -22.68
N THR A 126 30.80 -8.78 -21.55
CA THR A 126 30.27 -9.17 -20.25
C THR A 126 28.94 -8.47 -19.97
N PRO A 127 27.95 -9.15 -19.36
CA PRO A 127 26.68 -8.52 -19.01
C PRO A 127 26.87 -7.27 -18.12
N GLY A 128 26.26 -6.14 -18.49
CA GLY A 128 26.45 -4.86 -17.79
C GLY A 128 26.08 -4.87 -16.29
N LEU A 129 25.25 -5.81 -15.83
CA LEU A 129 25.02 -6.01 -14.38
C LEU A 129 26.26 -6.55 -13.66
N ILE A 130 26.97 -7.49 -14.28
CA ILE A 130 28.17 -8.13 -13.72
C ILE A 130 29.33 -7.14 -13.72
N VAL A 131 29.51 -6.38 -14.80
CA VAL A 131 30.48 -5.27 -14.85
C VAL A 131 30.22 -4.29 -13.70
N ARG A 132 28.98 -3.82 -13.51
CA ARG A 132 28.62 -2.92 -12.40
C ARG A 132 28.89 -3.53 -11.02
N ARG A 133 28.58 -4.81 -10.82
CA ARG A 133 28.87 -5.51 -9.56
C ARG A 133 30.36 -5.62 -9.28
N SER A 134 31.18 -5.89 -10.30
CA SER A 134 32.64 -5.92 -10.14
C SER A 134 33.20 -4.57 -9.70
N VAL A 135 32.72 -3.46 -10.29
CA VAL A 135 33.11 -2.09 -9.91
C VAL A 135 32.71 -1.77 -8.48
N GLN A 136 31.49 -2.14 -8.06
CA GLN A 136 31.03 -1.97 -6.66
C GLN A 136 31.93 -2.72 -5.68
N ALA A 137 32.22 -4.00 -5.96
CA ALA A 137 33.02 -4.84 -5.09
C ALA A 137 34.47 -4.33 -5.00
N LEU A 138 35.07 -3.91 -6.12
CA LEU A 138 36.39 -3.26 -6.14
C LEU A 138 36.41 -1.95 -5.34
N THR A 139 35.34 -1.14 -5.44
CA THR A 139 35.21 0.13 -4.71
C THR A 139 35.23 -0.09 -3.20
N ARG A 140 34.52 -1.12 -2.72
CA ARG A 140 34.47 -1.47 -1.29
C ARG A 140 35.74 -2.15 -0.82
N PHE A 141 36.39 -2.94 -1.67
CA PHE A 141 37.63 -3.64 -1.33
C PHE A 141 38.84 -2.71 -1.25
N TRP A 142 38.84 -1.60 -2.00
CA TRP A 142 39.99 -0.70 -2.08
C TRP A 142 40.52 -0.19 -0.73
N PRO A 143 39.67 0.36 0.17
CA PRO A 143 40.11 0.79 1.50
C PRO A 143 40.60 -0.38 2.38
N GLU A 144 40.02 -1.58 2.21
CA GLU A 144 40.40 -2.76 3.00
C GLU A 144 41.80 -3.26 2.67
N ILE A 145 42.22 -3.23 1.40
CA ILE A 145 43.61 -3.53 1.02
C ILE A 145 44.58 -2.59 1.73
N ILE A 146 44.27 -1.29 1.75
CA ILE A 146 45.14 -0.28 2.36
C ILE A 146 45.18 -0.46 3.88
N ASN A 147 44.03 -0.71 4.53
CA ASN A 147 43.96 -1.04 5.95
C ASN A 147 44.80 -2.27 6.29
N ALA A 148 44.71 -3.33 5.49
CA ALA A 148 45.49 -4.54 5.68
C ALA A 148 46.99 -4.26 5.56
N CYS A 149 47.41 -3.50 4.54
CA CYS A 149 48.80 -3.08 4.36
C CYS A 149 49.33 -2.26 5.55
N ILE A 150 48.51 -1.37 6.13
CA ILE A 150 48.87 -0.58 7.32
C ILE A 150 49.03 -1.46 8.56
N SER A 151 48.12 -2.43 8.74
CA SER A 151 48.08 -3.28 9.93
C SER A 151 49.26 -4.26 10.02
N LEU A 152 49.74 -4.73 8.87
CA LEU A 152 50.83 -5.68 8.73
C LEU A 152 52.15 -4.91 8.64
N LYS A 153 52.72 -4.54 9.80
CA LYS A 153 53.95 -3.74 9.94
C LYS A 153 55.22 -4.31 9.27
N THR A 154 55.13 -5.47 8.63
CA THR A 154 56.23 -6.23 7.99
C THR A 154 56.06 -6.28 6.46
N THR A 155 57.16 -6.19 5.71
CA THR A 155 57.21 -6.35 4.24
C THR A 155 56.78 -7.76 3.81
N ASN A 156 55.48 -7.98 3.63
CA ASN A 156 54.97 -9.19 2.98
C ASN A 156 54.90 -8.98 1.46
N PRO A 157 55.63 -9.76 0.64
CA PRO A 157 55.66 -9.59 -0.82
C PRO A 157 54.29 -9.86 -1.49
N VAL A 158 53.44 -10.69 -0.88
CA VAL A 158 52.11 -11.02 -1.44
C VAL A 158 51.17 -9.83 -1.34
N TRP A 159 51.16 -9.14 -0.19
CA TRP A 159 50.35 -7.92 0.01
C TRP A 159 50.82 -6.77 -0.88
N LYS A 160 52.13 -6.66 -1.11
CA LYS A 160 52.68 -5.72 -2.10
C LYS A 160 52.13 -6.02 -3.51
N GLN A 161 52.13 -7.26 -3.94
CA GLN A 161 51.58 -7.66 -5.25
C GLN A 161 50.07 -7.38 -5.37
N LEU A 162 49.29 -7.65 -4.31
CA LEU A 162 47.86 -7.35 -4.28
C LEU A 162 47.58 -5.84 -4.39
N TYR A 163 48.36 -5.03 -3.67
CA TYR A 163 48.28 -3.58 -3.73
C TYR A 163 48.65 -3.05 -5.13
N GLU A 164 49.77 -3.49 -5.70
CA GLU A 164 50.18 -3.12 -7.06
C GLU A 164 49.11 -3.52 -8.09
N LYS A 165 48.52 -4.72 -7.94
CA LYS A 165 47.47 -5.18 -8.85
C LYS A 165 46.21 -4.34 -8.77
N MET A 166 45.77 -3.99 -7.57
CA MET A 166 44.61 -3.12 -7.41
C MET A 166 44.89 -1.70 -7.91
N LEU A 167 46.14 -1.21 -7.86
CA LEU A 167 46.54 0.07 -8.44
C LEU A 167 46.36 0.08 -9.98
N GLU A 168 46.70 -1.02 -10.65
CA GLU A 168 46.46 -1.22 -12.09
C GLU A 168 44.96 -1.17 -12.41
N LEU A 169 44.14 -1.94 -11.68
CA LEU A 169 42.68 -1.96 -11.89
C LEU A 169 42.05 -0.60 -11.59
N ALA A 170 42.49 0.09 -10.55
CA ALA A 170 42.05 1.43 -10.21
C ALA A 170 42.36 2.44 -11.33
N GLN A 171 43.47 2.25 -12.06
CA GLN A 171 43.78 3.05 -13.26
C GLN A 171 42.84 2.73 -14.43
N VAL A 172 42.48 1.46 -14.63
CA VAL A 172 41.47 1.05 -15.62
C VAL A 172 40.11 1.68 -15.31
N LEU A 173 39.64 1.61 -14.06
CA LEU A 173 38.38 2.22 -13.64
C LEU A 173 38.36 3.74 -13.88
N MET A 174 39.48 4.42 -13.62
CA MET A 174 39.63 5.83 -13.91
C MET A 174 39.52 6.14 -15.41
N GLN A 175 40.16 5.35 -16.27
CA GLN A 175 40.04 5.48 -17.73
C GLN A 175 38.63 5.17 -18.24
N MET A 176 37.94 4.19 -17.64
CA MET A 176 36.55 3.87 -17.96
C MET A 176 35.62 5.03 -17.59
N SER A 177 35.89 5.74 -16.49
CA SER A 177 35.13 6.94 -16.14
C SER A 177 35.30 8.08 -17.15
N GLU A 178 36.42 8.11 -17.89
CA GLU A 178 36.69 9.11 -18.93
C GLU A 178 36.03 8.75 -20.28
N ARG A 179 35.70 7.47 -20.53
CA ARG A 179 35.30 6.96 -21.86
C ARG A 179 33.92 6.31 -21.94
N SER A 180 33.35 5.89 -20.81
CA SER A 180 32.10 5.11 -20.78
C SER A 180 30.88 6.00 -21.00
N ASP A 181 30.00 5.61 -21.92
CA ASP A 181 28.71 6.29 -22.16
C ASP A 181 27.51 5.66 -21.41
N ASP A 182 27.68 4.49 -20.78
CA ASP A 182 26.60 3.82 -20.01
C ASP A 182 26.29 4.56 -18.69
N PRO A 183 25.12 5.21 -18.53
CA PRO A 183 24.78 5.96 -17.32
C PRO A 183 24.74 5.09 -16.06
N ALA A 184 24.36 3.83 -16.18
CA ALA A 184 24.25 2.92 -15.04
C ALA A 184 25.62 2.48 -14.54
N LEU A 185 26.60 2.32 -15.44
CA LEU A 185 27.99 2.06 -15.09
C LEU A 185 28.67 3.32 -14.53
N GLN A 186 28.44 4.48 -15.16
CA GLN A 186 28.97 5.76 -14.70
C GLN A 186 28.59 6.09 -13.25
N MET A 187 27.36 5.79 -12.81
CA MET A 187 26.95 5.97 -11.40
C MET A 187 27.85 5.20 -10.41
N HIS A 188 28.31 4.01 -10.77
CA HIS A 188 29.20 3.20 -9.93
C HIS A 188 30.64 3.69 -9.99
N LEU A 189 31.09 4.15 -11.16
CA LEU A 189 32.40 4.78 -11.32
C LEU A 189 32.51 6.11 -10.54
N VAL A 190 31.43 6.89 -10.47
CA VAL A 190 31.35 8.08 -9.60
C VAL A 190 31.57 7.70 -8.14
N LYS A 191 30.97 6.59 -7.67
CA LYS A 191 31.17 6.12 -6.29
C LYS A 191 32.60 5.62 -6.04
N PHE A 192 33.24 5.02 -7.05
CA PHE A 192 34.65 4.67 -7.01
C PHE A 192 35.54 5.91 -6.85
N LEU A 193 35.34 6.93 -7.69
CA LEU A 193 36.08 8.19 -7.63
C LEU A 193 35.87 8.94 -6.30
N GLU A 194 34.65 8.91 -5.77
CA GLU A 194 34.31 9.45 -4.44
C GLU A 194 35.13 8.75 -3.33
N THR A 195 35.27 7.42 -3.43
CA THR A 195 36.04 6.62 -2.48
C THR A 195 37.54 6.92 -2.58
N GLU A 196 38.11 6.97 -3.78
CA GLU A 196 39.53 7.36 -3.97
C GLU A 196 39.81 8.79 -3.47
N ALA A 197 38.96 9.76 -3.83
CA ALA A 197 39.10 11.14 -3.41
C ALA A 197 39.00 11.30 -1.89
N THR A 198 38.19 10.47 -1.23
CA THR A 198 38.07 10.45 0.23
C THR A 198 39.29 9.81 0.88
N VAL A 199 39.62 8.57 0.51
CA VAL A 199 40.66 7.76 1.18
C VAL A 199 42.06 8.35 1.00
N PHE A 200 42.38 8.88 -0.19
CA PHE A 200 43.71 9.40 -0.51
C PHE A 200 43.92 10.88 -0.20
N THR A 201 43.03 11.46 0.60
CA THR A 201 43.16 12.84 1.07
C THR A 201 43.42 12.86 2.58
N PRO A 202 44.40 13.66 3.06
CA PRO A 202 44.64 13.86 4.49
C PRO A 202 43.46 14.58 5.18
N VAL A 203 43.30 14.35 6.47
CA VAL A 203 42.23 14.97 7.28
C VAL A 203 42.76 16.29 7.84
N PRO A 204 41.99 17.40 7.80
CA PRO A 204 42.42 18.66 8.37
C PRO A 204 42.41 18.60 9.91
N GLU A 205 43.32 19.31 10.56
CA GLU A 205 43.49 19.33 12.03
C GLU A 205 42.28 19.94 12.80
N LEU A 206 41.34 20.59 12.09
CA LEU A 206 40.13 21.13 12.69
C LEU A 206 39.03 20.05 12.85
N GLY A 207 38.99 19.45 14.04
CA GLY A 207 37.76 18.94 14.66
C GLY A 207 37.19 17.64 14.08
N ALA A 208 37.54 16.53 14.72
CA ALA A 208 36.86 15.22 14.75
C ALA A 208 35.91 14.91 13.56
N SER A 209 36.50 14.36 12.48
CA SER A 209 35.77 13.64 11.42
C SER A 209 34.85 12.55 12.02
N PRO A 210 33.67 12.27 11.42
CA PRO A 210 32.85 11.13 11.82
C PRO A 210 33.67 9.84 11.85
N ARG A 211 33.58 9.13 12.98
CA ARG A 211 34.31 7.90 13.32
C ARG A 211 34.48 6.95 12.10
N SER A 212 35.72 6.47 11.91
CA SER A 212 36.12 5.28 11.12
C SER A 212 36.16 5.36 9.58
N THR A 213 36.64 6.45 8.97
CA THR A 213 37.05 6.40 7.55
C THR A 213 38.57 6.42 7.40
N LEU A 214 39.11 5.48 6.63
CA LEU A 214 40.51 5.43 6.25
C LEU A 214 40.92 6.74 5.57
N ASN A 215 42.11 7.23 5.89
CA ASN A 215 42.65 8.46 5.33
C ASN A 215 44.17 8.36 5.17
N LEU A 216 44.73 9.34 4.45
CA LEU A 216 46.15 9.37 4.12
C LEU A 216 47.06 9.59 5.36
N ASP A 217 46.53 10.01 6.50
CA ASP A 217 47.29 10.25 7.74
C ASP A 217 47.41 9.01 8.62
N MET A 218 46.55 8.01 8.42
CA MET A 218 46.71 6.68 9.03
C MET A 218 47.91 5.90 8.46
N LEU A 219 48.46 6.34 7.33
CA LEU A 219 49.66 5.74 6.72
C LEU A 219 50.93 6.23 7.45
N PRO A 220 51.84 5.31 7.85
CA PRO A 220 53.16 5.69 8.38
C PRO A 220 53.91 6.59 7.40
N THR A 221 54.67 7.57 7.92
CA THR A 221 55.46 8.52 7.11
C THR A 221 56.51 7.83 6.22
N ALA A 222 56.95 6.63 6.59
CA ALA A 222 57.81 5.76 5.79
C ALA A 222 57.22 4.34 5.74
N HIS A 223 56.37 4.08 4.74
CA HIS A 223 55.86 2.73 4.48
C HIS A 223 56.81 1.98 3.49
N PRO A 224 57.05 0.67 3.65
CA PRO A 224 58.07 -0.04 2.85
C PRO A 224 57.85 -0.07 1.33
N TYR A 225 56.61 0.09 0.86
CA TYR A 225 56.28 0.06 -0.58
C TYR A 225 55.10 0.95 -1.01
N ILE A 226 54.49 1.70 -0.08
CA ILE A 226 53.36 2.60 -0.42
C ILE A 226 53.90 4.03 -0.44
N ASP A 227 53.79 4.68 -1.60
CA ASP A 227 54.16 6.10 -1.74
C ASP A 227 52.97 7.01 -1.41
N LYS A 228 53.07 7.70 -0.27
CA LYS A 228 52.06 8.66 0.21
C LYS A 228 51.81 9.79 -0.80
N ASN A 229 52.84 10.24 -1.52
CA ASN A 229 52.72 11.33 -2.49
C ASN A 229 52.04 10.88 -3.79
N ALA A 230 52.34 9.65 -4.24
CA ALA A 230 51.67 9.08 -5.41
C ALA A 230 50.17 8.89 -5.14
N LEU A 231 49.80 8.40 -3.95
CA LEU A 231 48.40 8.26 -3.55
C LEU A 231 47.68 9.62 -3.46
N ALA A 232 48.31 10.64 -2.87
CA ALA A 232 47.75 12.00 -2.82
C ALA A 232 47.43 12.55 -4.23
N LYS A 233 48.33 12.33 -5.20
CA LYS A 233 48.10 12.72 -6.60
C LYS A 233 46.93 11.97 -7.23
N ARG A 234 46.70 10.70 -6.87
CA ARG A 234 45.53 9.93 -7.33
C ARG A 234 44.24 10.47 -6.76
N GLY A 235 44.19 10.77 -5.46
CA GLY A 235 43.03 11.40 -4.82
C GLY A 235 42.65 12.72 -5.48
N GLU A 236 43.66 13.54 -5.78
CA GLU A 236 43.47 14.80 -6.50
C GLU A 236 42.93 14.59 -7.92
N ARG A 237 43.47 13.62 -8.67
CA ARG A 237 42.97 13.30 -10.02
C ARG A 237 41.52 12.79 -9.98
N ALA A 238 41.18 11.95 -9.01
CA ALA A 238 39.81 11.44 -8.85
C ALA A 238 38.82 12.59 -8.55
N ARG A 239 39.20 13.54 -7.69
CA ARG A 239 38.41 14.74 -7.39
C ARG A 239 38.22 15.63 -8.63
N GLN A 240 39.28 15.88 -9.38
CA GLN A 240 39.19 16.64 -10.64
C GLN A 240 38.27 15.96 -11.64
N GLN A 241 38.31 14.62 -11.71
CA GLN A 241 37.46 13.86 -12.61
C GLN A 241 35.98 13.90 -12.19
N LEU A 242 35.66 13.82 -10.90
CA LEU A 242 34.28 13.99 -10.40
C LEU A 242 33.65 15.32 -10.85
N VAL A 243 34.44 16.41 -10.82
CA VAL A 243 34.00 17.72 -11.30
C VAL A 243 33.85 17.73 -12.82
N ARG A 244 34.77 17.11 -13.56
CA ARG A 244 34.71 17.03 -15.04
C ARG A 244 33.52 16.22 -15.56
N LEU A 245 33.02 15.27 -14.77
CA LEU A 245 31.84 14.47 -15.09
C LEU A 245 30.53 15.25 -14.97
N LEU A 246 30.54 16.46 -14.38
CA LEU A 246 29.39 17.35 -14.45
C LEU A 246 29.12 17.70 -15.92
N PRO A 247 27.91 17.45 -16.45
CA PRO A 247 27.62 17.65 -17.87
C PRO A 247 27.92 19.07 -18.34
N SER A 248 28.62 19.18 -19.46
CA SER A 248 28.84 20.44 -20.20
C SER A 248 27.62 20.77 -21.08
N SER A 249 27.45 22.04 -21.47
CA SER A 249 26.26 22.58 -22.16
C SER A 249 25.80 21.79 -23.40
N ASP A 250 26.71 21.11 -24.09
CA ASP A 250 26.45 20.61 -25.44
C ASP A 250 25.83 19.20 -25.49
N HIS A 251 25.86 18.42 -24.41
CA HIS A 251 25.40 16.99 -24.39
C HIS A 251 24.33 16.69 -23.32
N MET A 252 23.71 17.74 -22.75
CA MET A 252 22.97 17.67 -21.48
C MET A 252 21.54 17.08 -21.56
N ARG A 253 20.89 17.11 -22.73
CA ARG A 253 19.53 16.58 -22.92
C ARG A 253 19.42 15.05 -22.86
N LEU A 254 20.54 14.33 -22.99
CA LEU A 254 20.61 12.87 -23.01
C LEU A 254 21.01 12.26 -21.64
N CYS A 255 21.42 13.08 -20.68
CA CYS A 255 21.89 12.62 -19.37
C CYS A 255 20.73 12.31 -18.41
N ASN A 256 20.79 11.17 -17.74
CA ASN A 256 19.79 10.75 -16.77
C ASN A 256 19.85 11.62 -15.49
N THR A 257 18.71 12.10 -15.00
CA THR A 257 18.59 12.85 -13.74
C THR A 257 19.19 12.10 -12.54
N SER A 258 19.09 10.76 -12.53
CA SER A 258 19.70 9.92 -11.47
C SER A 258 21.23 9.98 -11.45
N PHE A 259 21.86 10.14 -12.61
CA PHE A 259 23.31 10.25 -12.72
C PHE A 259 23.81 11.61 -12.20
N ILE A 260 23.16 12.70 -12.60
CA ILE A 260 23.51 14.06 -12.16
C ILE A 260 23.33 14.20 -10.63
N THR A 261 22.22 13.69 -10.11
CA THR A 261 21.97 13.69 -8.66
C THR A 261 22.97 12.83 -7.89
N ALA A 262 23.45 11.72 -8.46
CA ALA A 262 24.51 10.93 -7.86
C ALA A 262 25.83 11.72 -7.76
N ILE A 263 26.24 12.44 -8.82
CA ILE A 263 27.44 13.29 -8.79
C ILE A 263 27.32 14.38 -7.72
N ILE A 264 26.17 15.07 -7.65
CA ILE A 264 25.91 16.11 -6.63
C ILE A 264 26.06 15.52 -5.23
N ASN A 265 25.42 14.38 -4.97
CA ASN A 265 25.51 13.72 -3.67
C ASN A 265 26.94 13.27 -3.33
N SER A 266 27.70 12.75 -4.30
CA SER A 266 29.09 12.33 -4.11
C SER A 266 30.03 13.51 -3.84
N ILE A 267 29.87 14.64 -4.55
CA ILE A 267 30.66 15.85 -4.30
C ILE A 267 30.33 16.43 -2.91
N VAL A 268 29.06 16.52 -2.53
CA VAL A 268 28.66 17.02 -1.21
C VAL A 268 29.09 16.07 -0.08
N TYR A 269 29.07 14.77 -0.32
CA TYR A 269 29.61 13.78 0.62
C TYR A 269 31.13 13.96 0.79
N LEU A 270 31.87 14.22 -0.29
CA LEU A 270 33.30 14.54 -0.22
C LEU A 270 33.55 15.83 0.57
N MET A 271 32.76 16.89 0.36
CA MET A 271 32.85 18.12 1.17
C MET A 271 32.60 17.84 2.66
N ASN A 272 31.67 16.94 2.97
CA ASN A 272 31.34 16.55 4.33
C ASN A 272 32.47 15.79 5.03
N LEU A 273 33.17 14.90 4.30
CA LEU A 273 34.27 14.11 4.85
C LEU A 273 35.63 14.81 4.78
N ARG A 274 35.82 15.73 3.83
CA ARG A 274 37.05 16.51 3.59
C ARG A 274 36.71 18.00 3.45
N PRO A 275 36.47 18.69 4.58
CA PRO A 275 36.02 20.09 4.56
C PRO A 275 36.97 21.06 3.86
N GLN A 276 38.27 20.76 3.73
CA GLN A 276 39.22 21.62 3.03
C GLN A 276 38.86 21.88 1.55
N PHE A 277 38.03 21.03 0.95
CA PHE A 277 37.58 21.19 -0.43
C PHE A 277 36.24 21.91 -0.56
N CYS A 278 35.59 22.27 0.56
CA CYS A 278 34.26 22.86 0.56
C CYS A 278 34.22 24.13 -0.29
N GLN A 279 35.19 25.02 -0.17
CA GLN A 279 35.21 26.29 -0.90
C GLN A 279 35.38 26.08 -2.42
N ASP A 280 36.42 25.35 -2.86
CA ASP A 280 36.70 25.10 -4.29
C ASP A 280 35.59 24.28 -4.97
N LEU A 281 35.07 23.24 -4.31
CA LEU A 281 34.02 22.40 -4.91
C LEU A 281 32.66 23.09 -4.92
N LEU A 282 32.35 23.94 -3.94
CA LEU A 282 31.08 24.66 -3.88
C LEU A 282 31.03 25.72 -4.98
N GLU A 283 32.12 26.47 -5.17
CA GLU A 283 32.27 27.43 -6.27
C GLU A 283 32.08 26.76 -7.63
N ARG A 284 32.67 25.58 -7.85
CA ARG A 284 32.51 24.83 -9.10
C ARG A 284 31.07 24.35 -9.31
N LEU A 285 30.40 23.89 -8.25
CA LEU A 285 29.00 23.44 -8.31
C LEU A 285 28.03 24.59 -8.57
N THR A 286 28.23 25.75 -7.94
CA THR A 286 27.38 26.94 -8.12
C THR A 286 27.54 27.54 -9.51
N ASN A 287 28.78 27.66 -9.99
CA ASN A 287 29.06 28.12 -11.36
C ASN A 287 28.43 27.18 -12.40
N TRP A 288 28.56 25.86 -12.21
CA TRP A 288 27.89 24.88 -13.07
C TRP A 288 26.36 25.02 -13.05
N TYR A 289 25.76 25.13 -11.86
CA TYR A 289 24.31 25.29 -11.73
C TYR A 289 23.80 26.60 -12.38
N ALA A 290 24.54 27.70 -12.24
CA ALA A 290 24.19 28.99 -12.85
C ALA A 290 24.15 28.93 -14.38
N VAL A 291 25.09 28.21 -15.00
CA VAL A 291 25.11 27.97 -16.46
C VAL A 291 23.89 27.15 -16.91
N ILE A 292 23.48 26.15 -16.12
CA ILE A 292 22.32 25.32 -16.46
C ILE A 292 21.00 26.08 -16.27
N ASN A 293 20.90 26.88 -15.21
CA ASN A 293 19.68 27.61 -14.87
C ASN A 293 19.41 28.79 -15.83
N SER A 294 20.45 29.32 -16.48
CA SER A 294 20.34 30.44 -17.44
C SER A 294 20.10 30.00 -18.89
N SER A 295 20.30 28.72 -19.21
CA SER A 295 20.13 28.19 -20.56
C SER A 295 18.76 27.52 -20.72
N GLU A 296 17.80 28.25 -21.33
CA GLU A 296 16.43 27.76 -21.61
C GLU A 296 16.39 26.54 -22.55
N GLN A 297 17.46 26.28 -23.30
CA GLN A 297 17.49 25.23 -24.33
C GLN A 297 18.15 23.91 -23.88
N THR A 298 18.62 23.75 -22.65
CA THR A 298 19.46 22.57 -22.29
C THR A 298 18.77 21.43 -21.53
N MET A 299 17.69 21.68 -20.77
CA MET A 299 17.01 20.67 -19.94
C MET A 299 15.49 20.91 -19.87
N THR A 300 14.70 19.87 -19.59
CA THR A 300 13.27 20.06 -19.32
C THR A 300 13.05 20.76 -17.99
N HIS A 301 11.98 21.56 -17.87
CA HIS A 301 11.61 22.25 -16.63
C HIS A 301 11.53 21.28 -15.42
N LEU A 302 11.00 20.07 -15.63
CA LEU A 302 10.90 19.05 -14.58
C LEU A 302 12.27 18.55 -14.11
N GLN A 303 13.21 18.31 -15.02
CA GLN A 303 14.58 17.88 -14.67
C GLN A 303 15.31 18.96 -13.87
N LEU A 304 15.17 20.23 -14.26
CA LEU A 304 15.76 21.37 -13.53
C LEU A 304 15.22 21.49 -12.10
N VAL A 305 13.91 21.35 -11.91
CA VAL A 305 13.29 21.38 -10.58
C VAL A 305 13.81 20.24 -9.69
N ILE A 306 13.96 19.03 -10.24
CA ILE A 306 14.48 17.87 -9.49
C ILE A 306 15.94 18.06 -9.10
N ILE A 307 16.79 18.52 -10.04
CA ILE A 307 18.21 18.76 -9.80
C ILE A 307 18.41 19.90 -8.79
N SER A 308 17.68 21.00 -8.95
CA SER A 308 17.70 22.13 -8.02
C SER A 308 17.31 21.70 -6.60
N LYS A 309 16.25 20.90 -6.46
CA LYS A 309 15.82 20.37 -5.17
C LYS A 309 16.89 19.46 -4.55
N ALA A 310 17.49 18.56 -5.33
CA ALA A 310 18.53 17.67 -4.84
C ALA A 310 19.77 18.43 -4.34
N LEU A 311 20.21 19.44 -5.10
CA LEU A 311 21.34 20.31 -4.72
C LEU A 311 21.06 21.07 -3.42
N ARG A 312 19.89 21.70 -3.31
CA ARG A 312 19.50 22.47 -2.10
C ARG A 312 19.43 21.59 -0.86
N ILE A 313 18.82 20.40 -0.98
CA ILE A 313 18.74 19.44 0.12
C ILE A 313 20.15 18.97 0.53
N ALA A 314 21.01 18.64 -0.43
CA ALA A 314 22.37 18.16 -0.14
C ALA A 314 23.21 19.24 0.58
N LEU A 315 23.17 20.47 0.10
CA LEU A 315 23.90 21.59 0.72
C LEU A 315 23.35 21.95 2.11
N LEU A 316 22.03 21.89 2.33
CA LEU A 316 21.44 22.07 3.66
C LEU A 316 21.88 20.97 4.65
N HIS A 317 21.98 19.72 4.19
CA HIS A 317 22.51 18.62 4.99
C HIS A 317 23.99 18.81 5.36
N LEU A 318 24.77 19.45 4.50
CA LEU A 318 26.17 19.79 4.77
C LEU A 318 26.27 20.93 5.79
N TYR A 319 25.49 21.99 5.59
CA TYR A 319 25.47 23.18 6.44
C TYR A 319 25.02 22.90 7.89
N THR A 320 24.09 21.96 8.08
CA THR A 320 23.62 21.55 9.42
C THR A 320 24.64 20.75 10.24
N ARG A 321 25.81 20.41 9.67
CA ARG A 321 26.86 19.67 10.38
C ARG A 321 27.68 20.62 11.26
N ARG A 322 27.71 20.34 12.56
CA ARG A 322 28.36 21.17 13.58
C ARG A 322 29.85 21.45 13.34
N TYR A 323 30.58 20.55 12.70
CA TYR A 323 32.02 20.73 12.39
C TYR A 323 32.27 21.52 11.10
N MET A 324 31.24 21.78 10.29
CA MET A 324 31.33 22.63 9.08
C MET A 324 31.23 24.13 9.39
N GLY A 325 31.26 24.53 10.67
CA GLY A 325 31.07 25.91 11.11
C GLY A 325 32.07 26.91 10.51
N ALA A 326 33.29 26.49 10.15
CA ALA A 326 34.26 27.37 9.46
C ALA A 326 33.85 27.74 8.02
N TYR A 327 32.94 26.97 7.42
CA TYR A 327 32.43 27.17 6.06
C TYR A 327 30.95 27.60 6.07
N SER A 328 30.39 27.90 7.24
CA SER A 328 28.96 28.20 7.39
C SER A 328 28.56 29.44 6.60
N GLU A 329 29.37 30.52 6.63
CA GLU A 329 29.07 31.77 5.92
C GLU A 329 29.02 31.58 4.40
N VAL A 330 29.97 30.83 3.85
CA VAL A 330 30.03 30.54 2.41
C VAL A 330 28.86 29.65 1.96
N LEU A 331 28.49 28.66 2.79
CA LEU A 331 27.33 27.80 2.55
C LEU A 331 25.99 28.55 2.70
N GLU A 332 25.88 29.43 3.69
CA GLU A 332 24.71 30.28 3.95
C GLU A 332 24.47 31.22 2.78
N SER A 333 25.51 31.93 2.32
CA SER A 333 25.46 32.80 1.13
C SER A 333 25.04 32.05 -0.14
N THR A 334 25.53 30.83 -0.31
CA THR A 334 25.17 29.98 -1.45
C THR A 334 23.72 29.52 -1.38
N LEU A 335 23.25 29.10 -0.19
CA LEU A 335 21.87 28.68 0.03
C LEU A 335 20.88 29.86 -0.09
N ASP A 336 21.28 31.07 0.31
CA ASP A 336 20.50 32.29 0.10
C ASP A 336 20.34 32.61 -1.39
N THR A 337 21.41 32.42 -2.18
CA THR A 337 21.39 32.63 -3.63
C THR A 337 20.52 31.58 -4.35
N LEU A 338 20.55 30.32 -3.88
CA LEU A 338 19.73 29.23 -4.44
C LEU A 338 18.26 29.28 -3.99
N GLY A 339 18.00 29.79 -2.78
CA GLY A 339 16.69 30.01 -2.20
C GLY A 339 15.82 28.75 -2.01
N GLY A 340 14.53 28.98 -1.79
CA GLY A 340 13.49 27.94 -1.79
C GLY A 340 13.04 27.44 -0.41
N PRO A 341 11.94 26.69 -0.39
CA PRO A 341 11.11 26.52 0.80
C PRO A 341 11.76 25.70 1.93
N GLU A 342 12.76 24.88 1.64
CA GLU A 342 13.50 24.10 2.63
C GLU A 342 14.47 24.98 3.44
N TRP A 343 15.15 25.92 2.78
CA TRP A 343 16.14 26.81 3.39
C TRP A 343 15.49 27.92 4.23
N ILE A 344 14.44 28.54 3.69
CA ILE A 344 13.67 29.60 4.37
C ILE A 344 13.13 29.10 5.71
N ARG A 345 12.50 27.91 5.71
CA ARG A 345 11.97 27.29 6.93
C ARG A 345 13.05 27.00 7.97
N TRP A 346 14.25 26.61 7.54
CA TRP A 346 15.37 26.34 8.44
C TRP A 346 15.89 27.63 9.09
N GLN A 347 16.01 28.73 8.33
CA GLN A 347 16.44 30.04 8.83
C GLN A 347 15.45 30.59 9.89
N GLU A 348 14.15 30.48 9.62
CA GLU A 348 13.09 30.87 10.56
C GLU A 348 13.18 30.11 11.89
N GLN A 349 13.44 28.80 11.83
CA GLN A 349 13.59 27.96 13.02
C GLN A 349 14.82 28.36 13.85
N GLN A 350 15.96 28.65 13.21
CA GLN A 350 17.19 29.04 13.91
C GLN A 350 17.15 30.45 14.50
N ALA A 351 16.46 31.39 13.84
CA ALA A 351 16.23 32.72 14.40
C ALA A 351 15.52 32.65 15.76
N ARG A 352 14.47 31.81 15.86
CA ARG A 352 13.73 31.55 17.10
C ARG A 352 14.61 30.92 18.20
N GLU A 353 15.52 30.02 17.84
CA GLU A 353 16.45 29.40 18.81
C GLU A 353 17.54 30.37 19.32
N ARG A 354 18.08 31.24 18.46
CA ARG A 354 19.08 32.27 18.86
C ARG A 354 18.48 33.28 19.82
N GLU A 355 17.25 33.72 19.56
CA GLU A 355 16.51 34.65 20.43
C GLU A 355 16.30 34.06 21.83
N ARG A 356 15.94 32.76 21.92
CA ARG A 356 15.82 32.04 23.20
C ARG A 356 17.16 31.98 23.96
N ARG A 357 18.28 31.68 23.29
CA ARG A 357 19.62 31.61 23.92
C ARG A 357 20.16 32.99 24.36
N GLN A 358 19.88 34.05 23.62
CA GLN A 358 20.27 35.42 24.01
C GLN A 358 19.54 35.88 25.28
N ARG A 359 18.23 35.60 25.38
CA ARG A 359 17.45 35.87 26.60
C ARG A 359 17.99 35.09 27.82
N GLN A 360 18.51 33.88 27.61
CA GLN A 360 19.09 33.07 28.69
C GLN A 360 20.49 33.55 29.14
N ARG A 361 21.38 33.93 28.21
CA ARG A 361 22.71 34.48 28.54
C ARG A 361 22.66 35.88 29.16
N ALA A 362 21.65 36.68 28.83
CA ALA A 362 21.42 37.99 29.47
C ALA A 362 21.15 37.81 30.97
N ARG A 363 20.32 36.82 31.34
CA ARG A 363 20.03 36.46 32.73
C ARG A 363 21.26 35.92 33.47
N GLU A 364 22.06 35.07 32.82
CA GLU A 364 23.32 34.55 33.41
C GLU A 364 24.37 35.66 33.64
N ARG A 365 24.46 36.69 32.77
CA ARG A 365 25.33 37.85 32.98
C ARG A 365 24.88 38.76 34.11
N GLU A 366 23.57 38.85 34.36
CA GLU A 366 23.03 39.57 35.50
C GLU A 366 23.26 38.85 36.84
N GLN A 367 23.50 37.54 36.81
CA GLN A 367 23.73 36.71 38.00
C GLN A 367 25.20 36.35 38.27
N ALA A 368 26.13 36.70 37.38
CA ALA A 368 27.56 36.56 37.65
C ALA A 368 28.01 37.60 38.71
N PRO A 369 28.72 37.19 39.79
CA PRO A 369 29.08 38.09 40.87
C PRO A 369 30.08 39.16 40.39
N ARG A 370 29.70 40.44 40.50
CA ARG A 370 30.62 41.58 40.42
C ARG A 370 31.58 41.47 41.60
N LEU A 371 32.86 41.16 41.34
CA LEU A 371 33.90 41.25 42.37
C LEU A 371 34.08 42.73 42.78
N PRO A 372 34.30 43.04 44.07
CA PRO A 372 34.24 44.42 44.56
C PRO A 372 35.47 45.22 44.12
N GLU A 373 35.22 46.43 43.65
CA GLU A 373 36.18 47.53 43.67
C GLU A 373 36.63 47.76 45.12
N ALA A 374 37.93 47.61 45.38
CA ALA A 374 38.57 48.09 46.60
C ALA A 374 39.28 49.40 46.26
N GLU A 375 38.83 50.50 46.86
CA GLU A 375 39.46 51.80 46.78
C GLU A 375 40.81 51.83 47.51
N GLY A 376 41.83 52.35 46.81
CA GLY A 376 42.90 53.16 47.42
C GLY A 376 44.27 52.50 47.61
N ALA A 377 45.22 52.75 46.68
CA ALA A 377 46.59 53.20 46.98
C ALA A 377 47.41 53.52 45.72
N HIS A 378 47.97 54.73 45.68
CA HIS A 378 49.06 55.16 44.82
C HIS A 378 50.29 54.24 44.92
N HIS A 379 50.87 53.84 43.79
CA HIS A 379 52.24 54.18 43.35
C HIS A 379 52.78 53.20 42.29
N SER A 380 53.25 53.81 41.20
CA SER A 380 54.59 53.61 40.62
C SER A 380 54.92 52.31 39.87
N ALA A 381 55.33 52.57 38.61
CA ALA A 381 56.44 51.93 37.89
C ALA A 381 56.19 50.52 37.32
N ARG A 382 56.73 50.09 36.17
CA ARG A 382 57.58 50.62 35.08
C ARG A 382 57.99 49.34 34.28
N TRP A 383 58.36 49.50 33.00
CA TRP A 383 58.99 48.51 32.07
C TRP A 383 58.00 47.58 31.33
N VAL A 384 57.76 47.62 29.99
CA VAL A 384 58.60 47.76 28.76
C VAL A 384 59.65 46.63 28.67
N PRO A 385 59.80 45.85 27.56
CA PRO A 385 59.96 46.39 26.20
C PRO A 385 59.30 45.66 25.01
N ALA A 386 59.35 46.41 23.90
CA ALA A 386 59.13 46.09 22.49
C ALA A 386 60.10 45.01 21.94
N PRO A 387 60.06 44.66 20.64
CA PRO A 387 60.55 45.54 19.53
C PRO A 387 59.56 45.63 18.33
N GLU A 388 59.41 46.74 17.58
CA GLU A 388 60.35 47.38 16.60
C GLU A 388 60.82 46.36 15.54
N ASP A 389 60.68 46.51 14.21
CA ASP A 389 60.74 47.62 13.23
C ASP A 389 59.92 47.21 11.97
N GLY A 390 59.58 48.00 10.95
CA GLY A 390 59.88 49.37 10.49
C GLY A 390 58.89 49.67 9.34
N GLN A 391 58.35 50.89 9.20
CA GLN A 391 58.90 52.09 8.57
C GLN A 391 58.79 52.14 7.03
N GLU A 392 58.24 53.29 6.57
CA GLU A 392 58.30 53.97 5.26
C GLU A 392 56.90 54.21 4.65
N ASP A 393 56.26 55.37 4.83
CA ASP A 393 56.51 56.74 4.32
C ASP A 393 56.02 57.01 2.87
N LEU A 394 55.58 58.27 2.70
CA LEU A 394 55.24 59.04 1.48
C LEU A 394 53.73 59.12 1.15
N ALA A 395 52.99 60.09 1.72
CA ALA A 395 52.92 61.53 1.37
C ALA A 395 52.17 61.83 0.05
N TYR A 396 51.01 62.50 0.11
CA TYR A 396 50.82 63.93 -0.18
C TYR A 396 49.31 64.29 -0.18
N GLN A 397 48.93 65.29 0.63
CA GLN A 397 47.64 66.02 0.63
C GLN A 397 47.60 67.03 -0.57
N PRO A 398 46.65 67.98 -0.77
CA PRO A 398 45.50 68.39 0.05
C PRO A 398 44.18 68.77 -0.71
N ALA A 399 43.11 69.01 0.07
CA ALA A 399 41.92 69.80 -0.30
C ALA A 399 42.28 71.31 -0.44
N PRO A 400 41.41 72.26 -0.91
CA PRO A 400 40.23 72.71 -0.13
C PRO A 400 39.06 73.43 -0.87
N GLY A 401 37.92 73.58 -0.17
CA GLY A 401 37.03 74.77 -0.16
C GLY A 401 36.07 74.98 -1.35
N ALA A 402 34.90 75.62 -1.23
CA ALA A 402 34.23 76.28 -0.11
C ALA A 402 32.75 76.55 -0.48
N ASP A 403 31.89 76.48 0.54
CA ASP A 403 30.72 77.31 0.92
C ASP A 403 29.78 78.05 -0.06
N THR A 404 28.56 78.21 0.51
CA THR A 404 27.45 79.15 0.28
C THR A 404 26.31 78.65 -0.63
N ASP A 405 25.01 78.78 -0.39
CA ASP A 405 24.05 79.12 0.70
C ASP A 405 22.82 79.79 -0.01
N VAL A 406 21.61 79.56 0.52
CA VAL A 406 20.31 80.27 0.32
C VAL A 406 19.56 80.20 -1.03
N GLY A 407 18.23 79.94 -0.97
CA GLY A 407 17.25 80.65 -1.84
C GLY A 407 15.97 79.97 -2.35
N MET A 408 15.04 79.63 -1.44
CA MET A 408 13.56 79.70 -1.49
C MET A 408 12.76 80.19 -2.76
N GLN A 409 11.63 79.49 -3.05
CA GLN A 409 10.34 79.93 -3.70
C GLN A 409 10.36 80.37 -5.20
N SER A 410 9.32 80.24 -6.06
CA SER A 410 7.94 79.73 -6.07
C SER A 410 7.39 79.74 -7.53
N SER A 411 6.39 78.89 -7.79
CA SER A 411 5.16 79.13 -8.59
C SER A 411 5.06 79.02 -10.13
N ASP A 412 3.95 78.37 -10.53
CA ASP A 412 3.06 78.61 -11.67
C ASP A 412 3.19 77.88 -13.03
N SER A 413 2.24 76.94 -13.21
CA SER A 413 1.17 76.89 -14.23
C SER A 413 1.46 76.62 -15.72
N THR A 414 0.99 75.45 -16.16
CA THR A 414 0.12 75.10 -17.32
C THR A 414 0.07 75.98 -18.60
N GLY A 415 0.08 75.31 -19.78
CA GLY A 415 -0.65 75.79 -20.96
C GLY A 415 -0.38 75.17 -22.36
N ALA A 416 -1.27 74.25 -22.78
CA ALA A 416 -2.05 74.27 -24.04
C ALA A 416 -1.55 73.74 -25.43
N LYS A 417 -2.31 72.73 -25.92
CA LYS A 417 -3.16 72.63 -27.16
C LYS A 417 -2.58 72.62 -28.60
N ARG A 418 -3.12 71.70 -29.42
CA ARG A 418 -3.90 71.82 -30.72
C ARG A 418 -3.63 70.61 -31.65
N ALA A 419 -4.39 70.22 -32.68
CA ALA A 419 -5.82 70.22 -33.11
C ALA A 419 -5.89 69.82 -34.62
N ALA A 420 -7.04 69.28 -35.08
CA ALA A 420 -7.56 69.10 -36.47
C ALA A 420 -6.92 67.99 -37.38
N GLY A 421 -7.58 67.26 -38.30
CA GLY A 421 -8.89 67.21 -39.02
C GLY A 421 -8.59 66.54 -40.40
N THR A 422 -9.38 65.68 -41.09
CA THR A 422 -10.54 65.98 -41.99
C THR A 422 -10.86 64.75 -42.91
N ILE A 423 -12.14 64.30 -42.97
CA ILE A 423 -13.06 63.84 -44.07
C ILE A 423 -12.63 62.88 -45.22
N ASP A 424 -13.41 61.79 -45.49
CA ASP A 424 -14.23 61.54 -46.72
C ASP A 424 -15.08 60.23 -46.63
N VAL A 425 -16.18 60.18 -47.40
CA VAL A 425 -17.39 59.30 -47.32
C VAL A 425 -17.39 58.22 -48.43
N ASP A 426 -17.98 57.02 -48.21
CA ASP A 426 -18.90 56.31 -49.14
C ASP A 426 -19.35 54.90 -48.65
N ASP A 427 -20.68 54.76 -48.52
CA ASP A 427 -21.57 53.61 -48.81
C ASP A 427 -21.23 52.17 -48.34
N ASP A 428 -21.16 51.97 -47.02
CA ASP A 428 -21.42 50.68 -46.32
C ASP A 428 -22.53 50.84 -45.24
N ASP A 429 -23.36 51.89 -45.38
CA ASP A 429 -23.93 52.65 -44.25
C ASP A 429 -25.25 52.13 -43.64
N GLU A 430 -25.91 51.08 -44.15
CA GLU A 430 -27.13 50.57 -43.51
C GLU A 430 -26.89 49.41 -42.52
N GLU A 431 -25.91 48.55 -42.77
CA GLU A 431 -25.64 47.39 -41.89
C GLU A 431 -24.79 47.77 -40.66
N LYS A 432 -23.97 48.83 -40.78
CA LYS A 432 -23.30 49.47 -39.64
C LYS A 432 -24.24 50.31 -38.80
N GLN A 433 -25.26 50.96 -39.37
CA GLN A 433 -26.22 51.75 -38.58
C GLN A 433 -27.08 50.88 -37.65
N MET A 434 -27.46 49.66 -38.07
CA MET A 434 -28.13 48.69 -37.19
C MET A 434 -27.25 48.25 -36.01
N ARG A 435 -25.95 48.02 -36.25
CA ARG A 435 -25.00 47.68 -35.17
C ARG A 435 -24.69 48.87 -34.27
N LEU A 436 -24.59 50.08 -34.82
CA LEU A 436 -24.39 51.32 -34.05
C LEU A 436 -25.61 51.69 -33.21
N LEU A 437 -26.83 51.39 -33.67
CA LEU A 437 -28.04 51.53 -32.84
C LEU A 437 -28.05 50.52 -31.69
N GLU A 438 -27.64 49.27 -31.94
CA GLU A 438 -27.51 48.24 -30.90
C GLU A 438 -26.38 48.54 -29.90
N GLU A 439 -25.28 49.14 -30.37
CA GLU A 439 -24.17 49.62 -29.54
C GLU A 439 -24.54 50.89 -28.77
N SER A 440 -25.31 51.80 -29.36
CA SER A 440 -25.83 53.00 -28.69
C SER A 440 -26.85 52.65 -27.61
N ALA A 441 -27.70 51.64 -27.82
CA ALA A 441 -28.63 51.12 -26.80
C ALA A 441 -27.89 50.46 -25.64
N LYS A 442 -26.76 49.77 -25.91
CA LYS A 442 -25.85 49.27 -24.87
C LYS A 442 -25.11 50.40 -24.15
N ARG A 443 -24.71 51.47 -24.85
CA ARG A 443 -24.06 52.64 -24.25
C ARG A 443 -24.98 53.50 -23.41
N VAL A 444 -26.24 53.70 -23.80
CA VAL A 444 -27.24 54.41 -22.99
C VAL A 444 -27.56 53.63 -21.72
N LYS A 445 -27.62 52.30 -21.78
CA LYS A 445 -27.76 51.47 -20.57
C LYS A 445 -26.52 51.53 -19.66
N LEU A 446 -25.33 51.55 -20.27
CA LEU A 446 -24.07 51.71 -19.54
C LEU A 446 -23.88 53.13 -18.97
N GLU A 447 -24.48 54.15 -19.58
CA GLU A 447 -24.46 55.53 -19.10
C GLU A 447 -25.53 55.77 -18.02
N GLU A 448 -26.73 55.17 -18.12
CA GLU A 448 -27.71 55.16 -17.02
C GLU A 448 -27.21 54.38 -15.80
N ASP A 449 -26.47 53.29 -16.00
CA ASP A 449 -25.82 52.54 -14.92
C ASP A 449 -24.61 53.31 -14.35
N LYS A 450 -23.87 54.06 -15.18
CA LYS A 450 -22.78 54.94 -14.73
C LYS A 450 -23.27 56.21 -14.01
N GLU A 451 -24.40 56.80 -14.37
CA GLU A 451 -24.96 57.96 -13.66
C GLU A 451 -25.60 57.56 -12.31
N LYS A 452 -26.12 56.32 -12.20
CA LYS A 452 -26.56 55.74 -10.92
C LYS A 452 -25.39 55.36 -10.01
N GLU A 453 -24.27 54.88 -10.56
CA GLU A 453 -23.03 54.68 -9.78
C GLU A 453 -22.35 56.00 -9.40
N ALA A 454 -22.32 57.01 -10.28
CA ALA A 454 -21.63 58.28 -10.03
C ALA A 454 -22.32 59.19 -9.00
N SER A 455 -23.61 59.01 -8.73
CA SER A 455 -24.36 59.83 -7.76
C SER A 455 -24.35 59.27 -6.32
N MET A 456 -24.07 57.98 -6.12
CA MET A 456 -23.90 57.39 -4.77
C MET A 456 -22.44 57.32 -4.30
N GLN A 457 -21.47 57.31 -5.22
CA GLN A 457 -20.06 57.12 -4.88
C GLN A 457 -19.43 58.23 -4.01
N PRO A 458 -19.73 59.54 -4.14
CA PRO A 458 -19.05 60.55 -3.31
C PRO A 458 -19.44 60.47 -1.83
N LEU A 459 -20.70 60.17 -1.51
CA LEU A 459 -21.20 60.14 -0.14
C LEU A 459 -20.88 58.81 0.57
N GLU A 460 -20.80 57.71 -0.17
CA GLU A 460 -20.38 56.41 0.36
C GLU A 460 -18.87 56.27 0.46
N GLU A 461 -18.09 56.87 -0.44
CA GLU A 461 -16.64 56.98 -0.28
C GLU A 461 -16.26 57.93 0.85
N GLU A 462 -16.96 59.05 1.05
CA GLU A 462 -16.67 59.94 2.18
C GLU A 462 -17.07 59.32 3.53
N LYS A 463 -18.18 58.55 3.59
CA LYS A 463 -18.54 57.75 4.77
C LYS A 463 -17.62 56.55 4.99
N ARG A 464 -17.12 55.93 3.91
CA ARG A 464 -16.09 54.87 4.00
C ARG A 464 -14.76 55.45 4.44
N LEU A 465 -14.37 56.63 3.96
CA LEU A 465 -13.15 57.32 4.35
C LEU A 465 -13.25 57.79 5.80
N GLN A 466 -14.39 58.32 6.25
CA GLN A 466 -14.62 58.64 7.66
C GLN A 466 -14.67 57.40 8.56
N ARG A 467 -15.24 56.27 8.11
CA ARG A 467 -15.17 55.00 8.85
C ARG A 467 -13.76 54.44 8.89
N HIS A 468 -13.00 54.58 7.80
CA HIS A 468 -11.61 54.13 7.73
C HIS A 468 -10.69 55.03 8.57
N GLN A 469 -10.93 56.34 8.58
CA GLN A 469 -10.23 57.29 9.45
C GLN A 469 -10.60 57.10 10.92
N ARG A 470 -11.85 56.77 11.25
CA ARG A 470 -12.26 56.40 12.61
C ARG A 470 -11.66 55.07 13.06
N ALA A 471 -11.63 54.06 12.19
CA ALA A 471 -10.96 52.79 12.48
C ALA A 471 -9.45 53.01 12.70
N GLN A 472 -8.80 53.79 11.82
CA GLN A 472 -7.39 54.15 11.98
C GLN A 472 -7.11 55.04 13.21
N ALA A 473 -8.07 55.85 13.64
CA ALA A 473 -7.96 56.65 14.86
C ALA A 473 -8.08 55.78 16.11
N VAL A 474 -9.02 54.82 16.12
CA VAL A 474 -9.15 53.81 17.20
C VAL A 474 -7.94 52.89 17.23
N ASP A 475 -7.42 52.47 16.08
CA ASP A 475 -6.19 51.68 15.99
C ASP A 475 -5.00 52.47 16.54
N ARG A 476 -4.86 53.76 16.20
CA ARG A 476 -3.82 54.64 16.76
C ARG A 476 -3.98 54.90 18.25
N GLU A 477 -5.20 55.07 18.74
CA GLU A 477 -5.48 55.26 20.17
C GLU A 477 -5.16 53.99 20.95
N MET A 478 -5.51 52.81 20.42
CA MET A 478 -5.18 51.51 21.00
C MET A 478 -3.67 51.23 20.92
N GLU A 479 -2.99 51.68 19.88
CA GLU A 479 -1.54 51.56 19.70
C GLU A 479 -0.77 52.52 20.62
N ASP A 480 -1.26 53.74 20.84
CA ASP A 480 -0.75 54.71 21.82
C ASP A 480 -1.02 54.26 23.27
N GLU A 481 -2.17 53.64 23.55
CA GLU A 481 -2.46 53.01 24.85
C GLU A 481 -1.57 51.78 25.09
N MET A 482 -1.37 50.94 24.07
CA MET A 482 -0.50 49.77 24.15
C MET A 482 0.98 50.18 24.28
N GLN A 483 1.42 51.23 23.58
CA GLN A 483 2.77 51.80 23.75
C GLN A 483 2.95 52.49 25.09
N LYS A 484 1.95 53.23 25.59
CA LYS A 484 1.99 53.80 26.95
C LYS A 484 2.06 52.70 28.01
N ALA A 485 1.31 51.60 27.84
CA ALA A 485 1.37 50.45 28.75
C ALA A 485 2.73 49.72 28.68
N LEU A 486 3.30 49.55 27.47
CA LEU A 486 4.63 48.98 27.26
C LEU A 486 5.77 49.85 27.79
N LEU A 487 5.60 51.18 27.79
CA LEU A 487 6.59 52.15 28.27
C LEU A 487 6.44 52.46 29.77
N SER A 488 5.27 52.24 30.38
CA SER A 488 5.02 52.53 31.79
C SER A 488 5.38 51.39 32.75
N GLU A 489 5.56 50.16 32.28
CA GLU A 489 5.82 49.02 33.17
C GLU A 489 7.17 48.35 32.90
N LYS A 490 8.03 48.39 33.91
CA LYS A 490 9.36 47.77 33.93
C LYS A 490 9.28 46.30 33.47
N GLN A 491 10.15 45.94 32.52
CA GLN A 491 10.44 44.58 32.08
C GLN A 491 10.44 43.61 33.27
N PHE A 492 9.56 42.61 33.19
CA PHE A 492 9.41 41.61 34.22
C PHE A 492 10.44 40.48 34.00
N ASP A 493 11.58 40.57 34.69
CA ASP A 493 12.50 39.46 34.83
C ASP A 493 12.23 38.72 36.13
N LEU A 494 11.75 37.48 36.01
CA LEU A 494 11.72 36.53 37.12
C LEU A 494 13.16 36.25 37.55
N PRO A 495 13.56 36.60 38.78
CA PRO A 495 14.92 36.33 39.25
C PRO A 495 15.15 34.83 39.43
N ILE A 496 16.41 34.37 39.38
CA ILE A 496 16.77 32.99 39.73
C ILE A 496 16.22 32.66 41.11
N MET A 497 15.41 31.60 41.17
CA MET A 497 14.68 31.22 42.39
C MET A 497 15.57 30.53 43.43
N ASP A 498 16.73 30.00 43.04
CA ASP A 498 17.51 29.08 43.87
C ASP A 498 18.14 29.71 45.12
N SER A 499 18.24 31.05 45.19
CA SER A 499 18.94 31.75 46.30
C SER A 499 18.06 32.69 47.13
N MET A 500 16.73 32.69 46.95
CA MET A 500 15.83 33.67 47.59
C MET A 500 15.03 33.04 48.76
N PRO A 501 14.70 33.78 49.84
CA PRO A 501 13.84 33.27 50.91
C PRO A 501 12.43 32.93 50.40
N LEU A 502 11.77 31.92 50.99
CA LEU A 502 10.48 31.38 50.53
C LEU A 502 9.39 32.47 50.44
N GLU A 503 9.35 33.38 51.42
CA GLU A 503 8.40 34.50 51.50
C GLU A 503 8.59 35.50 50.34
N THR A 504 9.83 35.79 49.96
CA THR A 504 10.16 36.73 48.89
C THR A 504 9.93 36.13 47.50
N ARG A 505 10.09 34.79 47.35
CA ARG A 505 9.67 34.07 46.14
C ARG A 505 8.16 34.12 45.98
N GLN A 506 7.41 33.93 47.06
CA GLN A 506 5.95 33.99 47.05
C GLN A 506 5.44 35.36 46.63
N GLU A 507 6.04 36.46 47.11
CA GLU A 507 5.66 37.82 46.70
C GLU A 507 5.96 38.10 45.21
N HIS A 508 7.11 37.66 44.70
CA HIS A 508 7.43 37.80 43.27
C HIS A 508 6.53 36.96 42.37
N VAL A 509 6.15 35.75 42.81
CA VAL A 509 5.18 34.90 42.12
C VAL A 509 3.78 35.54 42.14
N ILE A 510 3.36 36.09 43.28
CA ILE A 510 2.07 36.81 43.42
C ILE A 510 2.00 38.05 42.50
N GLU A 511 3.07 38.83 42.41
CA GLU A 511 3.14 39.99 41.51
C GLU A 511 3.17 39.57 40.02
N ALA A 512 3.82 38.45 39.69
CA ALA A 512 3.78 37.84 38.36
C ALA A 512 2.37 37.40 37.98
N ILE A 513 1.66 36.76 38.91
CA ILE A 513 0.27 36.32 38.76
C ILE A 513 -0.64 37.53 38.52
N ARG A 514 -0.46 38.62 39.26
CA ARG A 514 -1.25 39.85 39.12
C ARG A 514 -1.10 40.51 37.75
N ARG A 515 0.11 40.52 37.17
CA ARG A 515 0.38 41.07 35.83
C ARG A 515 -0.10 40.16 34.71
N VAL A 516 0.00 38.84 34.88
CA VAL A 516 -0.58 37.88 33.93
C VAL A 516 -2.10 37.90 33.95
N ALA A 517 -2.73 38.09 35.11
CA ALA A 517 -4.18 38.30 35.20
C ALA A 517 -4.62 39.55 34.42
N ALA A 518 -3.90 40.67 34.54
CA ALA A 518 -4.18 41.89 33.78
C ALA A 518 -3.97 41.73 32.25
N GLY A 519 -2.89 41.07 31.83
CA GLY A 519 -2.66 40.75 30.41
C GLY A 519 -3.66 39.74 29.85
N SER A 520 -4.14 38.82 30.68
CA SER A 520 -5.15 37.85 30.29
C SER A 520 -6.54 38.45 30.09
N GLU A 521 -6.88 39.53 30.78
CA GLU A 521 -8.14 40.25 30.58
C GLU A 521 -8.16 41.02 29.24
N GLN A 522 -6.99 41.48 28.78
CA GLN A 522 -6.83 42.04 27.44
C GLN A 522 -6.90 40.96 26.34
N LEU A 523 -6.30 39.79 26.58
CA LEU A 523 -6.42 38.63 25.71
C LEU A 523 -7.88 38.13 25.60
N ARG A 524 -8.62 38.16 26.72
CA ARG A 524 -10.04 37.83 26.79
C ARG A 524 -10.88 38.75 25.90
N LYS A 525 -10.69 40.06 26.00
CA LYS A 525 -11.38 41.06 25.15
C LYS A 525 -11.07 40.87 23.65
N PHE A 526 -9.85 40.45 23.33
CA PHE A 526 -9.44 40.15 21.96
C PHE A 526 -10.11 38.89 21.37
N ILE A 527 -10.20 37.81 22.15
CA ILE A 527 -10.90 36.57 21.75
C ILE A 527 -12.41 36.83 21.59
N GLU A 528 -13.02 37.60 22.49
CA GLU A 528 -14.44 38.00 22.40
C GLU A 528 -14.71 38.84 21.14
N HIS A 529 -13.81 39.74 20.78
CA HIS A 529 -13.91 40.55 19.55
C HIS A 529 -13.85 39.68 18.27
N LYS A 530 -13.01 38.63 18.24
CA LYS A 530 -12.97 37.69 17.11
C LYS A 530 -14.19 36.76 17.04
N ARG A 531 -14.77 36.38 18.18
CA ARG A 531 -16.01 35.57 18.26
C ARG A 531 -17.20 36.34 17.66
N ILE A 532 -17.32 37.64 17.98
CA ILE A 532 -18.41 38.52 17.49
C ILE A 532 -18.37 38.72 15.97
N LEU A 533 -17.19 38.71 15.34
CA LEU A 533 -17.04 38.81 13.88
C LEU A 533 -17.52 37.56 13.13
N HIS A 534 -17.67 36.42 13.82
CA HIS A 534 -17.97 35.12 13.22
C HIS A 534 -19.45 34.68 13.34
N ASP A 535 -20.25 35.38 14.16
CA ASP A 535 -21.69 35.11 14.39
C ASP A 535 -22.64 35.70 13.32
N VAL A 536 -22.09 36.23 12.21
CA VAL A 536 -22.91 36.76 11.10
C VAL A 536 -23.33 35.62 10.16
N PRO A 537 -24.63 35.42 9.86
CA PRO A 537 -25.11 34.24 9.12
C PRO A 537 -24.60 34.15 7.67
N SER A 538 -24.31 32.91 7.26
CA SER A 538 -23.57 32.46 6.08
C SER A 538 -24.21 32.66 4.68
N SER A 539 -24.91 33.76 4.41
CA SER A 539 -25.60 33.96 3.11
C SER A 539 -24.90 34.88 2.09
N LEU A 540 -23.68 35.35 2.35
CA LEU A 540 -22.88 36.14 1.40
C LEU A 540 -21.53 35.48 1.12
N ASN A 541 -21.58 34.30 0.50
CA ASN A 541 -20.42 33.73 -0.20
C ASN A 541 -20.26 34.44 -1.54
N LEU A 542 -19.60 35.60 -1.54
CA LEU A 542 -18.85 36.09 -2.69
C LEU A 542 -17.85 37.14 -2.20
N ILE A 543 -16.60 36.70 -2.01
CA ILE A 543 -15.32 37.39 -2.27
C ILE A 543 -14.23 36.61 -1.54
N GLN A 544 -13.43 35.90 -2.35
CA GLN A 544 -12.03 35.64 -2.04
C GLN A 544 -11.38 36.98 -1.65
N HIS A 545 -11.03 37.16 -0.39
CA HIS A 545 -9.94 37.97 0.15
C HIS A 545 -10.20 38.14 1.65
N GLN A 546 -9.49 37.37 2.48
CA GLN A 546 -9.18 37.88 3.81
C GLN A 546 -8.32 39.13 3.60
N LYS A 547 -8.96 40.30 3.66
CA LYS A 547 -8.29 41.59 3.69
C LYS A 547 -7.48 41.66 4.97
N VAL A 548 -6.17 41.56 4.80
CA VAL A 548 -5.17 42.15 5.68
C VAL A 548 -5.56 43.61 5.91
N LEU A 549 -5.55 44.07 7.17
CA LEU A 549 -5.71 45.50 7.48
C LEU A 549 -4.58 46.29 6.80
N ALA A 550 -4.90 47.45 6.25
CA ALA A 550 -4.03 48.21 5.32
C ALA A 550 -2.75 48.82 5.94
N ASN A 551 -2.43 48.49 7.19
CA ASN A 551 -1.24 48.88 7.93
C ASN A 551 -0.26 47.71 8.17
N GLY A 552 -0.50 46.52 7.63
CA GLY A 552 0.44 45.39 7.81
C GLY A 552 0.56 44.92 9.27
N LEU A 553 -0.34 45.36 10.16
CA LEU A 553 -0.52 44.81 11.48
C LEU A 553 -1.54 43.67 11.39
N SER A 554 -1.04 42.44 11.29
CA SER A 554 -1.80 41.31 11.82
C SER A 554 -1.93 41.53 13.32
N THR A 555 -3.14 41.51 13.86
CA THR A 555 -3.37 41.55 15.30
C THR A 555 -2.42 40.58 16.00
N ASN A 556 -1.47 41.14 16.76
CA ASN A 556 -0.20 40.57 17.17
C ASN A 556 -0.26 39.08 17.59
N SER A 557 -0.05 38.13 16.66
CA SER A 557 0.17 36.72 17.04
C SER A 557 1.41 36.61 17.93
N LYS A 558 2.38 37.51 17.76
CA LYS A 558 3.60 37.58 18.57
C LYS A 558 3.37 38.00 20.02
N VAL A 559 2.47 38.96 20.30
CA VAL A 559 2.10 39.35 21.68
C VAL A 559 1.25 38.25 22.32
N LEU A 560 0.38 37.59 21.55
CA LEU A 560 -0.39 36.44 21.98
C LEU A 560 0.53 35.26 22.33
N GLU A 561 1.48 34.94 21.45
CA GLU A 561 2.51 33.92 21.62
C GLU A 561 3.43 34.23 22.81
N ASP A 562 3.93 35.47 22.94
CA ASP A 562 4.78 35.88 24.06
C ASP A 562 4.00 35.87 25.40
N SER A 563 2.73 36.30 25.40
CA SER A 563 1.85 36.23 26.58
C SER A 563 1.54 34.78 26.95
N MET A 564 1.34 33.89 25.98
CA MET A 564 1.11 32.46 26.22
C MET A 564 2.35 31.71 26.67
N VAL A 565 3.52 32.03 26.11
CA VAL A 565 4.80 31.51 26.58
C VAL A 565 5.07 31.98 28.01
N MET A 566 4.75 33.24 28.36
CA MET A 566 4.80 33.72 29.74
C MET A 566 3.79 33.00 30.64
N LEU A 567 2.56 32.78 30.18
CA LEU A 567 1.51 32.12 30.95
C LEU A 567 1.85 30.64 31.20
N VAL A 568 2.36 29.90 30.20
CA VAL A 568 2.82 28.50 30.37
C VAL A 568 4.05 28.41 31.27
N ARG A 569 5.01 29.34 31.15
CA ARG A 569 6.18 29.41 32.04
C ARG A 569 5.78 29.77 33.47
N LEU A 570 4.83 30.69 33.63
CA LEU A 570 4.30 31.07 34.94
C LEU A 570 3.57 29.89 35.58
N VAL A 571 2.69 29.21 34.84
CA VAL A 571 2.00 27.99 35.29
C VAL A 571 3.00 26.92 35.68
N SER A 572 4.00 26.64 34.83
CA SER A 572 5.04 25.66 35.12
C SER A 572 5.82 26.02 36.39
N ASN A 573 6.27 27.27 36.52
CA ASN A 573 7.02 27.75 37.69
C ASN A 573 6.16 27.77 38.96
N CYS A 574 4.89 28.13 38.85
CA CYS A 574 3.93 28.11 39.95
C CYS A 574 3.67 26.70 40.47
N TYR A 575 3.52 25.73 39.57
CA TYR A 575 3.38 24.30 39.92
C TYR A 575 4.65 23.73 40.54
N ILE A 576 5.83 24.14 40.06
CA ILE A 576 7.14 23.78 40.65
C ILE A 576 7.25 24.34 42.08
N VAL A 577 6.95 25.62 42.29
CA VAL A 577 7.00 26.27 43.61
C VAL A 577 5.98 25.66 44.58
N PHE A 578 4.79 25.30 44.11
CA PHE A 578 3.79 24.59 44.90
C PHE A 578 4.28 23.20 45.34
N TYR A 579 4.97 22.48 44.46
CA TYR A 579 5.51 21.15 44.76
C TYR A 579 6.69 21.21 45.74
N GLU A 580 7.57 22.21 45.59
CA GLU A 580 8.64 22.50 46.56
C GLU A 580 8.07 22.84 47.94
N ALA A 581 6.99 23.63 48.00
CA ALA A 581 6.32 24.00 49.25
C ALA A 581 5.59 22.82 49.92
N LYS A 582 5.01 21.90 49.15
CA LYS A 582 4.28 20.72 49.68
C LYS A 582 5.19 19.60 50.17
N SER A 583 6.49 19.62 49.84
CA SER A 583 7.47 18.74 50.49
C SER A 583 7.66 19.06 52.00
N ALA A 584 7.09 20.18 52.47
CA ALA A 584 7.33 20.70 53.81
C ALA A 584 6.17 20.56 54.83
N ASP A 585 4.87 20.55 54.49
CA ASP A 585 3.82 20.34 55.50
C ASP A 585 2.39 20.05 54.94
N GLU A 586 1.62 19.26 55.70
CA GLU A 586 0.23 18.86 55.44
C GLU A 586 -0.78 19.98 55.75
N ALA A 587 -1.27 20.71 54.73
CA ALA A 587 -2.60 21.30 54.71
C ALA A 587 -3.00 21.66 53.27
N ASP A 588 -4.23 21.29 52.86
CA ASP A 588 -4.80 21.69 51.58
C ASP A 588 -5.09 23.20 51.63
N PRO A 589 -4.46 24.04 50.80
CA PRO A 589 -4.75 25.46 50.82
C PRO A 589 -6.16 25.69 50.28
N ASP A 590 -6.94 26.49 50.99
CA ASP A 590 -8.30 26.86 50.60
C ASP A 590 -8.27 27.66 49.29
N MET A 591 -8.44 26.94 48.17
CA MET A 591 -8.49 27.47 46.80
C MET A 591 -9.86 28.08 46.51
N GLY A 592 -10.24 29.08 47.30
CA GLY A 592 -11.45 29.85 47.04
C GLY A 592 -11.35 30.60 45.69
N PRO A 593 -12.45 30.75 44.94
CA PRO A 593 -12.48 31.47 43.65
C PRO A 593 -12.08 32.95 43.73
N SER A 594 -11.91 33.49 44.93
CA SER A 594 -11.46 34.85 45.24
C SER A 594 -9.96 34.97 45.55
N THR A 595 -9.19 33.89 45.41
CA THR A 595 -7.72 33.92 45.55
C THR A 595 -7.07 34.16 44.18
N GLN A 596 -5.93 34.86 44.15
CA GLN A 596 -5.17 35.16 42.92
C GLN A 596 -4.79 33.90 42.12
N TRP A 597 -4.71 32.75 42.80
CA TRP A 597 -4.55 31.43 42.21
C TRP A 597 -5.80 30.94 41.46
N GLY A 598 -6.99 31.17 42.01
CA GLY A 598 -8.27 30.88 41.36
C GLY A 598 -8.49 31.71 40.10
N GLU A 599 -8.03 32.97 40.09
CA GLU A 599 -8.12 33.86 38.92
C GLU A 599 -7.21 33.39 37.77
N LEU A 600 -5.97 32.96 38.06
CA LEU A 600 -5.05 32.41 37.06
C LEU A 600 -5.57 31.07 36.50
N HIS A 601 -6.07 30.17 37.36
CA HIS A 601 -6.69 28.92 36.94
C HIS A 601 -7.90 29.16 36.04
N ALA A 602 -8.80 30.08 36.43
CA ALA A 602 -9.97 30.44 35.63
C ALA A 602 -9.58 31.03 34.27
N CYS A 603 -8.46 31.75 34.18
CA CYS A 603 -7.95 32.26 32.92
C CYS A 603 -7.43 31.14 32.00
N ILE A 604 -6.62 30.22 32.53
CA ILE A 604 -6.10 29.07 31.77
C ILE A 604 -7.25 28.20 31.28
N ASP A 605 -8.22 27.94 32.15
CA ASP A 605 -9.41 27.15 31.81
C ASP A 605 -10.23 27.85 30.72
N GLN A 606 -10.33 29.19 30.71
CA GLN A 606 -10.99 29.93 29.64
C GLN A 606 -10.23 29.87 28.31
N ILE A 607 -8.89 29.94 28.32
CA ILE A 607 -8.05 29.79 27.12
C ILE A 607 -8.19 28.37 26.56
N LEU A 608 -8.08 27.36 27.42
CA LEU A 608 -8.25 25.97 27.06
C LEU A 608 -9.66 25.73 26.51
N GLN A 609 -10.70 26.29 27.16
CA GLN A 609 -12.07 26.22 26.68
C GLN A 609 -12.24 26.90 25.32
N SER A 610 -11.56 28.03 25.05
CA SER A 610 -11.58 28.67 23.72
C SER A 610 -10.92 27.82 22.64
N ILE A 611 -9.87 27.06 22.99
CA ILE A 611 -9.22 26.11 22.07
C ILE A 611 -10.15 24.91 21.83
N ILE A 612 -10.81 24.42 22.87
CA ILE A 612 -11.78 23.31 22.80
C ILE A 612 -13.02 23.70 21.99
N ASP A 613 -13.53 24.92 22.17
CA ASP A 613 -14.70 25.46 21.46
C ASP A 613 -14.44 25.61 19.94
N SER A 614 -13.18 25.83 19.53
CA SER A 614 -12.80 26.00 18.12
C SER A 614 -11.37 25.53 17.85
N PRO A 615 -11.15 24.20 17.78
CA PRO A 615 -9.81 23.63 17.75
C PRO A 615 -9.11 23.82 16.40
N ARG A 616 -9.86 23.95 15.30
CA ARG A 616 -9.29 24.14 13.95
C ARG A 616 -8.67 25.52 13.77
N THR A 617 -9.32 26.55 14.31
CA THR A 617 -8.85 27.94 14.21
C THR A 617 -7.69 28.22 15.15
N HIS A 618 -7.61 27.49 16.27
CA HIS A 618 -6.60 27.67 17.31
C HIS A 618 -5.57 26.52 17.36
N TYR A 619 -5.38 25.78 16.27
CA TYR A 619 -4.48 24.62 16.24
C TYR A 619 -3.01 25.01 16.53
N GLU A 620 -2.50 26.06 15.90
CA GLU A 620 -1.14 26.55 16.16
C GLU A 620 -0.93 26.92 17.62
N LEU A 621 -1.94 27.55 18.23
CA LEU A 621 -1.98 27.93 19.63
C LEU A 621 -1.91 26.70 20.55
N ALA A 622 -2.72 25.68 20.26
CA ALA A 622 -2.74 24.41 20.98
C ALA A 622 -1.38 23.71 20.94
N MET A 623 -0.72 23.70 19.77
CA MET A 623 0.60 23.09 19.62
C MET A 623 1.66 23.82 20.43
N ILE A 624 1.70 25.15 20.39
CA ILE A 624 2.66 25.96 21.16
C ILE A 624 2.54 25.68 22.66
N LEU A 625 1.30 25.63 23.18
CA LEU A 625 1.04 25.30 24.59
C LEU A 625 1.57 23.91 24.96
N LEU A 626 1.29 22.89 24.14
CA LEU A 626 1.74 21.52 24.39
C LEU A 626 3.27 21.38 24.31
N TYR A 627 3.93 22.05 23.36
CA TYR A 627 5.39 22.05 23.24
C TYR A 627 6.07 22.66 24.47
N GLU A 628 5.59 23.81 24.95
CA GLU A 628 6.18 24.46 26.12
C GLU A 628 5.92 23.65 27.41
N LEU A 629 4.73 23.07 27.59
CA LEU A 629 4.46 22.15 28.71
C LEU A 629 5.37 20.92 28.70
N TRP A 630 5.56 20.31 27.53
CA TRP A 630 6.46 19.16 27.39
C TRP A 630 7.91 19.53 27.70
N MET A 631 8.37 20.70 27.26
CA MET A 631 9.70 21.20 27.61
C MET A 631 9.84 21.41 29.12
N SER A 632 8.80 21.91 29.81
CA SER A 632 8.79 22.00 31.27
C SER A 632 8.90 20.63 31.93
N VAL A 633 8.19 19.60 31.46
CA VAL A 633 8.34 18.22 31.97
C VAL A 633 9.78 17.73 31.85
N VAL A 634 10.41 17.96 30.70
CA VAL A 634 11.80 17.53 30.43
C VAL A 634 12.81 18.26 31.34
N ILE A 635 12.49 19.50 31.75
CA ILE A 635 13.34 20.31 32.63
C ILE A 635 13.16 19.89 34.11
N THR A 636 11.92 19.64 34.55
CA THR A 636 11.63 19.37 35.96
C THR A 636 12.00 17.96 36.41
N ASP A 637 11.87 16.96 35.53
CA ASP A 637 12.22 15.58 35.86
C ASP A 637 12.72 14.81 34.62
N PRO A 638 14.06 14.71 34.43
CA PRO A 638 14.65 13.98 33.32
C PRO A 638 14.42 12.46 33.36
N GLU A 639 14.04 11.89 34.50
CA GLU A 639 13.79 10.45 34.65
C GLU A 639 12.39 10.07 34.15
N LEU A 640 11.39 10.94 34.34
CA LEU A 640 10.04 10.83 33.76
C LEU A 640 10.04 10.79 32.22
N LYS A 641 11.11 11.28 31.56
CA LYS A 641 11.35 11.13 30.11
C LYS A 641 11.49 9.66 29.67
N ARG A 642 11.96 8.77 30.55
CA ARG A 642 12.22 7.36 30.24
C ARG A 642 11.02 6.45 30.49
N ALA A 643 10.09 6.85 31.35
CA ALA A 643 8.89 6.08 31.70
C ALA A 643 7.68 6.99 32.03
N PRO A 644 7.09 7.69 31.03
CA PRO A 644 6.00 8.65 31.21
C PRO A 644 4.63 8.04 31.63
N ASP A 645 4.54 6.72 31.81
CA ASP A 645 3.27 6.00 31.98
C ASP A 645 2.77 5.91 33.44
N LYS A 646 3.50 6.48 34.41
CA LYS A 646 3.11 6.51 35.83
C LYS A 646 3.26 7.92 36.41
N PRO A 647 2.22 8.77 36.35
CA PRO A 647 2.20 9.97 37.18
C PRO A 647 1.95 9.53 38.63
N GLU A 648 2.97 9.61 39.49
CA GLU A 648 2.83 9.28 40.93
C GLU A 648 1.89 10.24 41.66
N ASN A 649 1.59 11.42 41.08
CA ASN A 649 0.75 12.44 41.68
C ASN A 649 -0.06 13.23 40.61
N LYS A 650 -1.34 13.55 40.90
CA LYS A 650 -2.27 14.25 39.98
C LYS A 650 -1.86 15.69 39.64
N TYR A 651 -0.93 16.26 40.41
CA TYR A 651 -0.54 17.66 40.36
C TYR A 651 0.87 17.87 39.76
N THR A 652 1.34 16.93 38.92
CA THR A 652 2.64 17.06 38.22
C THR A 652 2.47 17.75 36.86
N VAL A 653 3.51 18.42 36.37
CA VAL A 653 3.52 19.05 35.03
C VAL A 653 3.23 18.03 33.92
N LEU A 654 3.66 16.77 34.09
CA LEU A 654 3.33 15.68 33.18
C LEU A 654 1.84 15.33 33.20
N ALA A 655 1.20 15.29 34.38
CA ALA A 655 -0.24 15.04 34.48
C ALA A 655 -1.06 16.13 33.77
N LEU A 656 -0.65 17.40 33.89
CA LEU A 656 -1.26 18.52 33.17
C LEU A 656 -1.06 18.43 31.66
N TYR A 657 0.16 18.12 31.20
CA TYR A 657 0.43 17.89 29.79
C TYR A 657 -0.47 16.79 29.22
N LEU A 658 -0.58 15.65 29.92
CA LEU A 658 -1.42 14.53 29.48
C LEU A 658 -2.91 14.93 29.45
N GLN A 659 -3.40 15.63 30.46
CA GLN A 659 -4.80 16.09 30.52
C GLN A 659 -5.15 17.09 29.42
N TRP A 660 -4.26 18.04 29.11
CA TRP A 660 -4.49 19.04 28.08
C TRP A 660 -4.34 18.43 26.69
N CYS A 661 -3.32 17.58 26.50
CA CYS A 661 -3.15 16.82 25.26
C CYS A 661 -4.38 15.96 24.98
N GLU A 662 -4.95 15.29 25.99
CA GLU A 662 -6.18 14.52 25.83
C GLU A 662 -7.37 15.42 25.48
N SER A 663 -7.59 16.51 26.22
CA SER A 663 -8.73 17.42 25.99
C SER A 663 -8.71 18.08 24.61
N ILE A 664 -7.53 18.53 24.16
CA ILE A 664 -7.35 19.14 22.84
C ILE A 664 -7.55 18.09 21.74
N PHE A 665 -6.98 16.90 21.91
CA PHE A 665 -7.14 15.82 20.94
C PHE A 665 -8.60 15.36 20.83
N ASP A 666 -9.30 15.24 21.95
CA ASP A 666 -10.73 14.92 22.02
C ASP A 666 -11.58 15.98 21.31
N ALA A 667 -11.29 17.27 21.52
CA ALA A 667 -11.98 18.37 20.85
C ALA A 667 -11.78 18.34 19.32
N ILE A 668 -10.54 18.09 18.85
CA ILE A 668 -10.22 17.93 17.43
C ILE A 668 -11.01 16.76 16.82
N VAL A 669 -11.04 15.62 17.51
CA VAL A 669 -11.76 14.42 17.05
C VAL A 669 -13.27 14.69 17.00
N LYS A 670 -13.86 15.28 18.04
CA LYS A 670 -15.30 15.64 18.08
C LYS A 670 -15.69 16.63 16.97
N SER A 671 -14.90 17.69 16.77
CA SER A 671 -15.13 18.63 15.67
C SER A 671 -15.10 17.95 14.30
N SER A 672 -14.20 16.98 14.11
CA SER A 672 -14.11 16.21 12.87
C SER A 672 -15.27 15.22 12.71
N MET A 673 -15.77 14.64 13.81
CA MET A 673 -16.97 13.79 13.82
C MET A 673 -18.23 14.57 13.45
N GLU A 674 -18.40 15.78 13.96
CA GLU A 674 -19.53 16.67 13.66
C GLU A 674 -19.55 17.06 12.17
N LEU A 675 -18.39 17.41 11.60
CA LEU A 675 -18.25 17.73 10.17
C LEU A 675 -18.52 16.52 9.28
N ALA A 676 -18.01 15.34 9.66
CA ALA A 676 -18.30 14.09 8.95
C ALA A 676 -19.81 13.78 8.98
N ALA A 677 -20.46 13.94 10.13
CA ALA A 677 -21.90 13.71 10.30
C ALA A 677 -22.78 14.72 9.54
N ALA A 678 -22.33 15.96 9.34
CA ALA A 678 -23.06 16.99 8.61
C ALA A 678 -23.06 16.78 7.08
N SER A 679 -21.99 16.18 6.53
CA SER A 679 -21.78 16.03 5.09
C SER A 679 -22.79 15.13 4.34
N GLU A 680 -23.55 14.28 5.04
CA GLU A 680 -24.58 13.41 4.44
C GLU A 680 -26.01 14.00 4.44
N SER A 681 -26.23 15.19 5.02
CA SER A 681 -27.58 15.72 5.27
C SER A 681 -28.21 16.56 4.14
N VAL A 682 -27.55 16.69 2.98
CA VAL A 682 -28.10 17.43 1.82
C VAL A 682 -29.02 16.50 1.00
N PRO A 683 -30.34 16.73 0.94
CA PRO A 683 -31.23 15.90 0.15
C PRO A 683 -31.14 16.28 -1.34
N THR A 684 -30.80 15.33 -2.18
CA THR A 684 -30.77 15.49 -3.64
C THR A 684 -32.21 15.54 -4.18
N SER A 685 -32.77 16.75 -4.31
CA SER A 685 -34.01 16.99 -5.05
C SER A 685 -33.71 17.62 -6.40
N THR A 686 -33.82 16.86 -7.49
CA THR A 686 -34.36 17.39 -8.76
C THR A 686 -34.82 16.25 -9.65
N GLN A 687 -36.13 16.22 -9.88
CA GLN A 687 -36.78 15.44 -10.93
C GLN A 687 -36.44 16.04 -12.30
N THR A 688 -36.21 15.20 -13.30
CA THR A 688 -36.71 15.45 -14.66
C THR A 688 -37.07 14.13 -15.34
N THR A 689 -38.25 14.17 -15.94
CA THR A 689 -38.96 13.15 -16.72
C THR A 689 -38.36 12.93 -18.11
N GLY A 690 -38.42 11.70 -18.64
CA GLY A 690 -38.25 11.43 -20.08
C GLY A 690 -38.00 9.96 -20.40
N ALA A 691 -38.93 9.33 -21.13
CA ALA A 691 -38.84 7.97 -21.67
C ALA A 691 -38.03 7.94 -22.98
N ASP A 692 -37.24 6.89 -23.20
CA ASP A 692 -37.32 5.98 -24.38
C ASP A 692 -36.03 5.19 -24.67
N SER A 693 -36.25 3.91 -25.00
CA SER A 693 -35.46 3.04 -25.87
C SER A 693 -34.21 2.31 -25.34
N ALA A 694 -34.02 1.13 -25.94
CA ALA A 694 -33.26 -0.02 -25.50
C ALA A 694 -31.87 -0.14 -26.15
N ASN A 695 -31.07 -1.06 -25.58
CA ASN A 695 -29.81 -1.67 -26.04
C ASN A 695 -28.50 -1.02 -25.58
N GLY A 696 -27.67 -1.85 -24.93
CA GLY A 696 -26.21 -1.72 -24.96
C GLY A 696 -25.54 -1.71 -23.59
N ALA A 697 -24.99 -2.86 -23.20
CA ALA A 697 -23.90 -3.05 -22.23
C ALA A 697 -23.91 -2.20 -20.95
N ALA A 698 -24.20 -2.84 -19.82
CA ALA A 698 -24.02 -2.28 -18.48
C ALA A 698 -22.55 -1.91 -18.20
N VAL A 699 -22.15 -0.70 -18.59
CA VAL A 699 -21.06 0.04 -17.97
C VAL A 699 -21.64 0.62 -16.68
N VAL A 700 -21.28 0.02 -15.56
CA VAL A 700 -21.55 0.57 -14.22
C VAL A 700 -20.91 1.97 -14.16
N PRO A 701 -21.66 3.05 -13.84
CA PRO A 701 -21.07 4.38 -13.73
C PRO A 701 -20.09 4.41 -12.53
N GLN A 702 -18.81 4.67 -12.80
CA GLN A 702 -17.77 4.92 -11.80
C GLN A 702 -17.90 6.30 -11.13
N GLN A 703 -19.11 6.71 -10.73
CA GLN A 703 -19.34 7.98 -10.05
C GLN A 703 -20.10 7.75 -8.74
N GLN A 704 -19.37 7.31 -7.72
CA GLN A 704 -19.66 7.53 -6.28
C GLN A 704 -18.51 6.96 -5.42
N GLN A 705 -17.31 7.52 -5.57
CA GLN A 705 -16.23 7.43 -4.57
C GLN A 705 -15.56 8.80 -4.44
N GLN A 706 -16.31 9.83 -4.03
CA GLN A 706 -15.69 10.89 -3.24
C GLN A 706 -15.41 10.25 -1.86
N GLN A 707 -14.23 9.64 -1.75
CA GLN A 707 -13.71 9.16 -0.48
C GLN A 707 -13.64 10.36 0.47
N GLN A 708 -14.44 10.35 1.54
CA GLN A 708 -14.18 11.21 2.69
C GLN A 708 -12.75 10.89 3.15
N GLN A 709 -11.83 11.82 2.92
CA GLN A 709 -10.41 11.68 3.25
C GLN A 709 -10.24 11.75 4.78
N PRO A 710 -9.18 11.13 5.34
CA PRO A 710 -8.84 11.32 6.75
C PRO A 710 -8.60 12.81 7.00
N ASP A 711 -9.08 13.32 8.13
CA ASP A 711 -8.89 14.72 8.46
C ASP A 711 -7.40 15.03 8.63
N GLU A 712 -6.87 15.90 7.79
CA GLU A 712 -5.46 16.30 7.83
C GLU A 712 -5.09 16.86 9.20
N LEU A 713 -6.03 17.49 9.92
CA LEU A 713 -5.75 18.09 11.22
C LEU A 713 -5.50 17.04 12.31
N ILE A 714 -6.23 15.90 12.29
CA ILE A 714 -5.97 14.79 13.22
C ILE A 714 -4.58 14.18 12.93
N LEU A 715 -4.24 13.98 11.65
CA LEU A 715 -2.97 13.41 11.25
C LEU A 715 -1.79 14.35 11.55
N ASN A 716 -1.96 15.65 11.34
CA ASN A 716 -1.00 16.67 11.71
C ASN A 716 -0.78 16.67 13.23
N PHE A 717 -1.84 16.59 14.05
CA PHE A 717 -1.68 16.52 15.51
C PHE A 717 -0.88 15.28 15.94
N ILE A 718 -1.17 14.10 15.38
CA ILE A 718 -0.45 12.86 15.73
C ILE A 718 1.04 12.96 15.37
N LYS A 719 1.36 13.65 14.27
CA LYS A 719 2.72 13.90 13.80
C LYS A 719 3.44 14.98 14.62
N ASP A 720 2.76 16.07 14.93
CA ASP A 720 3.34 17.27 15.51
C ASP A 720 3.36 17.24 17.05
N ALA A 721 2.54 16.40 17.71
CA ALA A 721 2.50 16.31 19.18
C ALA A 721 3.84 15.78 19.76
N PRO A 722 4.48 16.50 20.70
CA PRO A 722 5.77 16.11 21.28
C PRO A 722 5.77 14.69 21.85
N TYR A 723 4.74 14.38 22.64
CA TYR A 723 4.48 13.06 23.21
C TYR A 723 2.99 12.72 23.09
N LEU A 724 2.67 11.53 22.59
CA LEU A 724 1.30 11.05 22.48
C LEU A 724 1.17 9.71 23.19
N LEU A 725 0.34 9.68 24.23
CA LEU A 725 0.06 8.47 24.98
C LEU A 725 -0.78 7.50 24.12
N PRO A 726 -0.47 6.19 24.09
CA PRO A 726 -1.24 5.23 23.30
C PRO A 726 -2.73 5.20 23.64
N ALA A 727 -3.09 5.53 24.89
CA ALA A 727 -4.48 5.64 25.35
C ALA A 727 -5.28 6.74 24.64
N HIS A 728 -4.63 7.78 24.08
CA HIS A 728 -5.34 8.83 23.34
C HIS A 728 -6.01 8.29 22.07
N LEU A 729 -5.51 7.18 21.48
CA LEU A 729 -6.16 6.55 20.33
C LEU A 729 -7.56 6.01 20.64
N LEU A 730 -7.92 5.82 21.91
CA LEU A 730 -9.28 5.47 22.33
C LEU A 730 -10.31 6.55 21.95
N LYS A 731 -9.89 7.80 21.75
CA LYS A 731 -10.79 8.85 21.22
C LYS A 731 -11.13 8.62 19.75
N ILE A 732 -10.16 8.17 18.93
CA ILE A 732 -10.44 7.77 17.55
C ILE A 732 -11.29 6.50 17.50
N GLU A 733 -11.19 5.63 18.51
CA GLU A 733 -12.07 4.47 18.65
C GLU A 733 -13.55 4.88 18.72
N GLU A 734 -13.90 6.02 19.31
CA GLU A 734 -15.28 6.52 19.35
C GLU A 734 -15.85 6.75 17.94
N CYS A 735 -15.01 7.16 16.98
CA CYS A 735 -15.41 7.28 15.59
C CYS A 735 -15.86 5.95 14.98
N LEU A 736 -15.31 4.82 15.44
CA LEU A 736 -15.65 3.48 14.95
C LEU A 736 -16.98 2.93 15.50
N LYS A 737 -17.49 3.50 16.60
CA LYS A 737 -18.76 3.08 17.22
C LYS A 737 -20.00 3.53 16.43
N SER A 738 -19.88 4.61 15.65
CA SER A 738 -20.97 5.12 14.81
C SER A 738 -20.69 4.85 13.32
N PRO A 739 -21.68 4.34 12.54
CA PRO A 739 -21.48 4.02 11.13
C PRO A 739 -21.13 5.26 10.29
N LYS A 740 -21.62 6.44 10.68
CA LYS A 740 -21.39 7.71 9.95
C LYS A 740 -19.94 8.20 10.04
N THR A 741 -19.29 7.93 11.16
CA THR A 741 -17.92 8.39 11.45
C THR A 741 -16.88 7.28 11.28
N ALA A 742 -17.31 6.04 11.05
CA ALA A 742 -16.42 4.88 10.98
C ALA A 742 -15.36 5.02 9.89
N LEU A 743 -15.72 5.55 8.71
CA LEU A 743 -14.79 5.79 7.60
C LEU A 743 -13.63 6.71 8.01
N LEU A 744 -13.92 7.80 8.72
CA LEU A 744 -12.91 8.68 9.30
C LEU A 744 -12.02 7.92 10.29
N GLY A 745 -12.62 7.13 11.20
CA GLY A 745 -11.90 6.40 12.24
C GLY A 745 -10.86 5.42 11.70
N PHE A 746 -11.24 4.47 10.84
CA PHE A 746 -10.30 3.43 10.40
C PHE A 746 -9.27 3.94 9.39
N THR A 747 -9.61 4.93 8.56
CA THR A 747 -8.62 5.55 7.63
C THR A 747 -7.59 6.39 8.38
N THR A 748 -8.03 7.11 9.42
CA THR A 748 -7.15 7.88 10.30
C THR A 748 -6.23 6.96 11.10
N LEU A 749 -6.75 5.86 11.68
CA LEU A 749 -5.94 4.87 12.39
C LEU A 749 -4.93 4.18 11.47
N GLU A 750 -5.34 3.77 10.27
CA GLU A 750 -4.42 3.18 9.27
C GLU A 750 -3.24 4.12 9.01
N ARG A 751 -3.49 5.41 8.81
CA ARG A 751 -2.44 6.38 8.50
C ARG A 751 -1.62 6.78 9.74
N ALA A 752 -2.24 6.89 10.90
CA ALA A 752 -1.58 7.22 12.16
C ALA A 752 -0.50 6.19 12.53
N ILE A 753 -0.81 4.91 12.38
CA ILE A 753 0.10 3.79 12.65
C ILE A 753 1.32 3.81 11.71
N GLU A 754 1.18 4.30 10.47
CA GLU A 754 2.29 4.49 9.53
C GLU A 754 3.16 5.71 9.87
N LEU A 755 2.56 6.78 10.37
CA LEU A 755 3.25 8.05 10.67
C LEU A 755 4.09 7.97 11.95
N ARG A 756 3.66 7.19 12.96
CA ARG A 756 4.32 7.15 14.27
C ARG A 756 4.44 5.72 14.82
N PRO A 757 5.64 5.09 14.77
CA PRO A 757 5.83 3.71 15.24
C PRO A 757 5.49 3.45 16.71
N SER A 758 5.58 4.45 17.59
CA SER A 758 5.31 4.29 19.04
C SER A 758 3.85 3.93 19.36
N ILE A 759 2.91 4.32 18.50
CA ILE A 759 1.48 4.02 18.67
C ILE A 759 1.02 2.81 17.85
N PHE A 760 1.93 2.16 17.12
CA PHE A 760 1.62 1.07 16.20
C PHE A 760 0.85 -0.06 16.89
N ASN A 761 1.31 -0.48 18.07
CA ASN A 761 0.71 -1.61 18.79
C ASN A 761 -0.71 -1.31 19.25
N ALA A 762 -0.92 -0.15 19.88
CA ALA A 762 -2.24 0.25 20.36
C ALA A 762 -3.24 0.49 19.22
N GLY A 763 -2.80 1.16 18.14
CA GLY A 763 -3.64 1.35 16.96
C GLY A 763 -3.99 0.03 16.27
N LEU A 764 -3.04 -0.91 16.18
CA LEU A 764 -3.29 -2.24 15.63
C LEU A 764 -4.27 -3.04 16.49
N ASP A 765 -4.19 -2.95 17.81
CA ASP A 765 -5.10 -3.64 18.74
C ASP A 765 -6.55 -3.10 18.61
N ILE A 766 -6.73 -1.78 18.41
CA ILE A 766 -8.04 -1.19 18.10
C ILE A 766 -8.57 -1.73 16.77
N LEU A 767 -7.78 -1.67 15.70
CA LEU A 767 -8.21 -2.17 14.38
C LEU A 767 -8.53 -3.68 14.40
N LEU A 768 -7.78 -4.47 15.17
CA LEU A 768 -8.04 -5.90 15.36
C LEU A 768 -9.34 -6.14 16.15
N THR A 769 -9.63 -5.33 17.17
CA THR A 769 -10.90 -5.44 17.93
C THR A 769 -12.11 -5.17 17.02
N TYR A 770 -12.05 -4.11 16.21
CA TYR A 770 -13.14 -3.74 15.29
C TYR A 770 -13.17 -4.58 14.00
N SER A 771 -12.20 -5.46 13.79
CA SER A 771 -12.26 -6.48 12.73
C SER A 771 -13.36 -7.55 12.96
N ALA A 772 -13.94 -7.59 14.16
CA ALA A 772 -15.12 -8.39 14.51
C ALA A 772 -16.33 -7.51 14.87
N HIS A 773 -16.44 -6.31 14.31
CA HIS A 773 -17.57 -5.41 14.55
C HIS A 773 -18.85 -5.90 13.82
N PRO A 774 -20.07 -5.76 14.38
CA PRO A 774 -21.31 -6.21 13.72
C PRO A 774 -21.61 -5.46 12.41
N GLU A 775 -21.36 -4.15 12.37
CA GLU A 775 -21.53 -3.33 11.16
C GLU A 775 -20.49 -3.70 10.09
N ARG A 776 -20.97 -4.02 8.87
CA ARG A 776 -20.12 -4.54 7.80
C ARG A 776 -19.12 -3.52 7.27
N ALA A 777 -19.54 -2.26 7.12
CA ALA A 777 -18.68 -1.21 6.57
C ALA A 777 -17.44 -0.98 7.45
N THR A 778 -17.64 -0.81 8.76
CA THR A 778 -16.58 -0.66 9.76
C THR A 778 -15.66 -1.87 9.79
N ARG A 779 -16.25 -3.08 9.82
CA ARG A 779 -15.51 -4.34 9.89
C ARG A 779 -14.59 -4.53 8.69
N VAL A 780 -15.11 -4.37 7.47
CA VAL A 780 -14.33 -4.53 6.23
C VAL A 780 -13.25 -3.46 6.11
N GLY A 781 -13.53 -2.22 6.54
CA GLY A 781 -12.55 -1.13 6.61
C GLY A 781 -11.36 -1.49 7.51
N CYS A 782 -11.64 -1.96 8.73
CA CYS A 782 -10.62 -2.37 9.69
C CYS A 782 -9.84 -3.60 9.19
N ILE A 783 -10.51 -4.62 8.65
CA ILE A 783 -9.86 -5.81 8.06
C ILE A 783 -8.90 -5.41 6.94
N ARG A 784 -9.28 -4.44 6.09
CA ARG A 784 -8.42 -3.94 5.00
C ARG A 784 -7.15 -3.29 5.56
N ALA A 785 -7.29 -2.42 6.56
CA ALA A 785 -6.17 -1.76 7.22
C ALA A 785 -5.23 -2.79 7.88
N VAL A 786 -5.77 -3.74 8.65
CA VAL A 786 -4.98 -4.83 9.28
C VAL A 786 -4.25 -5.68 8.23
N LYS A 787 -4.92 -6.04 7.13
CA LYS A 787 -4.34 -6.85 6.05
C LYS A 787 -3.14 -6.16 5.39
N LYS A 788 -3.10 -4.82 5.35
CA LYS A 788 -1.96 -4.05 4.81
C LYS A 788 -0.68 -4.29 5.61
N HIS A 789 -0.78 -4.39 6.94
CA HIS A 789 0.34 -4.61 7.85
C HIS A 789 0.72 -6.09 8.07
N TYR A 790 0.01 -7.02 7.43
CA TYR A 790 0.31 -8.45 7.49
C TYR A 790 1.71 -8.89 6.97
N PRO A 791 2.29 -8.30 5.92
CA PRO A 791 3.60 -8.72 5.39
C PRO A 791 4.79 -8.54 6.37
N ASN A 792 4.61 -7.76 7.44
CA ASN A 792 5.66 -7.51 8.42
C ASN A 792 5.74 -8.68 9.42
N SER A 793 6.90 -9.35 9.48
CA SER A 793 7.10 -10.61 10.24
C SER A 793 6.66 -10.55 11.71
N LEU A 794 6.89 -9.42 12.40
CA LEU A 794 6.56 -9.24 13.83
C LEU A 794 5.05 -9.04 14.09
N SER A 795 4.32 -8.33 13.23
CA SER A 795 2.87 -8.12 13.37
C SER A 795 2.05 -9.29 12.80
N ALA A 796 2.60 -10.03 11.83
CA ALA A 796 1.95 -11.19 11.21
C ALA A 796 1.51 -12.22 12.25
N GLN A 797 2.39 -12.58 13.19
CA GLN A 797 2.09 -13.57 14.23
C GLN A 797 0.93 -13.11 15.13
N ARG A 798 0.96 -11.86 15.60
CA ARG A 798 -0.11 -11.29 16.44
C ARG A 798 -1.45 -11.27 15.70
N ILE A 799 -1.46 -10.82 14.45
CA ILE A 799 -2.67 -10.75 13.62
C ILE A 799 -3.27 -12.15 13.42
N VAL A 800 -2.43 -13.16 13.14
CA VAL A 800 -2.90 -14.57 12.99
C VAL A 800 -3.47 -15.10 14.30
N THR A 801 -2.81 -14.85 15.43
CA THR A 801 -3.30 -15.29 16.74
C THR A 801 -4.69 -14.72 17.04
N VAL A 802 -4.89 -13.42 16.84
CA VAL A 802 -6.20 -12.76 17.07
C VAL A 802 -7.26 -13.25 16.07
N ALA A 803 -6.88 -13.48 14.81
CA ALA A 803 -7.81 -14.03 13.82
C ALA A 803 -8.28 -15.45 14.20
N ASN A 804 -7.37 -16.30 14.68
CA ASN A 804 -7.71 -17.66 15.13
C ASN A 804 -8.55 -17.65 16.41
N THR A 805 -8.24 -16.78 17.39
CA THR A 805 -9.05 -16.69 18.62
C THR A 805 -10.46 -16.18 18.33
N SER A 806 -10.61 -15.16 17.47
CA SER A 806 -11.91 -14.67 17.02
C SER A 806 -12.69 -15.78 16.30
N PHE A 807 -12.04 -16.49 15.39
CA PHE A 807 -12.63 -17.63 14.69
C PHE A 807 -13.12 -18.73 15.63
N ASP A 808 -12.30 -19.12 16.63
CA ASP A 808 -12.67 -20.13 17.64
C ASP A 808 -13.88 -19.69 18.48
N ILE A 809 -13.97 -18.39 18.84
CA ILE A 809 -15.12 -17.82 19.54
C ILE A 809 -16.38 -17.95 18.67
N GLY A 810 -16.30 -17.54 17.40
CA GLY A 810 -17.41 -17.65 16.45
C GLY A 810 -17.88 -19.09 16.25
N MET A 811 -16.95 -20.04 16.09
CA MET A 811 -17.26 -21.46 15.92
C MET A 811 -17.92 -22.05 17.17
N LYS A 812 -17.43 -21.74 18.37
CA LYS A 812 -18.04 -22.19 19.63
C LYS A 812 -19.45 -21.63 19.81
N GLY A 813 -19.63 -20.32 19.58
CA GLY A 813 -20.94 -19.67 19.66
C GLY A 813 -21.95 -20.19 18.64
N ALA A 814 -21.50 -20.51 17.43
CA ALA A 814 -22.34 -21.13 16.41
C ALA A 814 -22.75 -22.55 16.82
N SER A 815 -21.82 -23.35 17.35
CA SER A 815 -22.11 -24.70 17.82
C SER A 815 -23.09 -24.72 19.00
N THR A 816 -22.95 -23.83 19.99
CA THR A 816 -23.90 -23.77 21.11
C THR A 816 -25.30 -23.42 20.63
N ARG A 817 -25.44 -22.38 19.79
CA ARG A 817 -26.75 -22.02 19.18
C ARG A 817 -27.33 -23.15 18.32
N ALA A 818 -26.50 -23.88 17.57
CA ALA A 818 -26.97 -25.03 16.80
C ALA A 818 -27.51 -26.15 17.72
N THR A 819 -26.85 -26.44 18.84
CA THR A 819 -27.39 -27.41 19.82
C THR A 819 -28.67 -26.94 20.49
N GLU A 820 -28.79 -25.65 20.80
CA GLU A 820 -30.03 -25.06 21.35
C GLU A 820 -31.17 -25.10 20.33
N LEU A 821 -30.89 -24.82 19.05
CA LEU A 821 -31.86 -24.97 17.97
C LEU A 821 -32.37 -26.40 17.88
N GLU A 822 -31.49 -27.41 17.91
CA GLU A 822 -31.91 -28.81 17.88
C GLU A 822 -32.78 -29.18 19.08
N LYS A 823 -32.47 -28.67 20.28
CA LYS A 823 -33.31 -28.83 21.48
C LYS A 823 -34.68 -28.15 21.31
N LYS A 824 -34.74 -26.88 20.90
CA LYS A 824 -36.00 -26.16 20.68
C LYS A 824 -36.87 -26.85 19.63
N VAL A 825 -36.26 -27.33 18.54
CA VAL A 825 -36.97 -28.10 17.50
C VAL A 825 -37.51 -29.39 18.09
N LYS A 826 -36.72 -30.10 18.89
CA LYS A 826 -37.16 -31.32 19.57
C LYS A 826 -38.32 -31.03 20.54
N ASP A 827 -38.25 -29.96 21.33
CA ASP A 827 -39.31 -29.54 22.24
C ASP A 827 -40.63 -29.21 21.51
N ILE A 828 -40.58 -28.62 20.31
CA ILE A 828 -41.79 -28.39 19.48
C ILE A 828 -42.50 -29.70 19.14
N PHE A 829 -41.74 -30.77 18.91
CA PHE A 829 -42.28 -32.11 18.64
C PHE A 829 -42.60 -32.91 19.91
N GLU A 830 -41.96 -32.60 21.05
CA GLU A 830 -42.17 -33.26 22.35
C GLU A 830 -43.24 -32.60 23.25
N ARG A 831 -43.71 -31.39 22.92
CA ARG A 831 -44.93 -30.82 23.54
C ARG A 831 -46.11 -31.77 23.29
N VAL A 832 -46.36 -32.58 24.31
CA VAL A 832 -47.45 -33.54 24.45
C VAL A 832 -48.76 -32.82 24.13
N ASP A 833 -49.43 -33.24 23.06
CA ASP A 833 -50.83 -32.88 22.89
C ASP A 833 -51.64 -33.67 23.92
N GLU A 834 -52.45 -32.93 24.69
CA GLU A 834 -53.74 -33.37 25.24
C GLU A 834 -54.53 -34.25 24.24
N PRO A 835 -55.51 -35.06 24.71
CA PRO A 835 -55.89 -36.33 24.09
C PRO A 835 -56.22 -36.25 22.60
N ALA A 836 -55.81 -37.30 21.88
CA ALA A 836 -55.92 -37.46 20.44
C ALA A 836 -57.24 -36.90 19.87
N PRO A 837 -57.19 -35.98 18.88
CA PRO A 837 -58.39 -35.59 18.16
C PRO A 837 -58.93 -36.81 17.41
N GLU A 838 -60.22 -37.10 17.54
CA GLU A 838 -60.91 -38.26 16.93
C GLU A 838 -60.89 -38.28 15.38
N ASN A 839 -60.22 -37.31 14.71
CA ASN A 839 -60.14 -37.16 13.26
C ASN A 839 -58.69 -37.14 12.74
N GLU A 840 -58.38 -38.01 11.76
CA GLU A 840 -57.07 -38.10 11.11
C GLU A 840 -56.65 -36.80 10.40
N GLU A 841 -57.58 -36.05 9.80
CA GLU A 841 -57.30 -34.77 9.12
C GLU A 841 -56.78 -33.68 10.09
N LYS A 842 -57.34 -33.57 11.30
CA LYS A 842 -56.92 -32.57 12.29
C LYS A 842 -55.54 -32.88 12.89
N SER A 843 -55.20 -34.17 12.99
CA SER A 843 -53.87 -34.63 13.42
C SER A 843 -52.80 -34.31 12.37
N ALA A 844 -53.11 -34.51 11.07
CA ALA A 844 -52.21 -34.16 9.98
C ALA A 844 -51.95 -32.64 9.90
N GLU A 845 -52.99 -31.81 10.04
CA GLU A 845 -52.86 -30.34 10.09
C GLU A 845 -52.01 -29.86 11.28
N ALA A 846 -52.17 -30.46 12.47
CA ALA A 846 -51.38 -30.13 13.64
C ALA A 846 -49.88 -30.48 13.46
N ILE A 847 -49.58 -31.63 12.84
CA ILE A 847 -48.21 -32.05 12.51
C ILE A 847 -47.61 -31.13 11.44
N GLU A 848 -48.37 -30.74 10.43
CA GLU A 848 -47.92 -29.81 9.39
C GLU A 848 -47.64 -28.42 9.97
N LYS A 849 -48.48 -27.94 10.89
CA LYS A 849 -48.25 -26.69 11.63
C LYS A 849 -46.99 -26.75 12.50
N LYS A 850 -46.77 -27.84 13.25
CA LYS A 850 -45.52 -28.06 14.03
C LYS A 850 -44.28 -28.11 13.12
N LYS A 851 -44.38 -28.73 11.92
CA LYS A 851 -43.30 -28.73 10.90
C LYS A 851 -43.03 -27.34 10.33
N ALA A 852 -44.07 -26.57 10.05
CA ALA A 852 -43.94 -25.20 9.55
C ALA A 852 -43.29 -24.28 10.59
N GLU A 853 -43.69 -24.39 11.86
CA GLU A 853 -43.10 -23.66 12.99
C GLU A 853 -41.63 -24.04 13.22
N ALA A 854 -41.30 -25.33 13.17
CA ALA A 854 -39.91 -25.79 13.25
C ALA A 854 -39.06 -25.28 12.08
N LEU A 855 -39.63 -25.17 10.87
CA LEU A 855 -38.93 -24.68 9.68
C LEU A 855 -38.67 -23.17 9.73
N THR A 856 -39.62 -22.37 10.21
CA THR A 856 -39.44 -20.93 10.39
C THR A 856 -38.39 -20.64 11.46
N LEU A 857 -38.43 -21.36 12.58
CA LEU A 857 -37.42 -21.26 13.64
C LEU A 857 -36.02 -21.62 13.13
N ARG A 858 -35.88 -22.72 12.37
CA ARG A 858 -34.60 -23.11 11.75
C ARG A 858 -34.05 -22.02 10.84
N LYS A 859 -34.87 -21.43 9.97
CA LYS A 859 -34.44 -20.35 9.07
C LYS A 859 -33.94 -19.12 9.84
N GLN A 860 -34.65 -18.72 10.89
CA GLN A 860 -34.27 -17.56 11.72
C GLN A 860 -32.95 -17.82 12.47
N GLU A 861 -32.82 -18.97 13.13
CA GLU A 861 -31.61 -19.33 13.88
C GLU A 861 -30.42 -19.60 12.93
N GLU A 862 -30.63 -20.17 11.74
CA GLU A 862 -29.60 -20.30 10.71
C GLU A 862 -29.05 -18.94 10.27
N GLN A 863 -29.90 -17.94 10.05
CA GLN A 863 -29.47 -16.56 9.75
C GLN A 863 -28.70 -15.93 10.91
N SER A 864 -29.12 -16.19 12.15
CA SER A 864 -28.44 -15.75 13.37
C SER A 864 -27.06 -16.39 13.54
N ILE A 865 -26.94 -17.69 13.23
CA ILE A 865 -25.66 -18.42 13.22
C ILE A 865 -24.75 -17.89 12.12
N GLU A 866 -25.28 -17.70 10.90
CA GLU A 866 -24.51 -17.22 9.75
C GLU A 866 -23.97 -15.81 10.01
N SER A 867 -24.79 -14.89 10.51
CA SER A 867 -24.36 -13.52 10.85
C SER A 867 -23.27 -13.50 11.94
N GLY A 868 -23.40 -14.29 13.00
CA GLY A 868 -22.36 -14.42 14.03
C GLY A 868 -21.05 -15.00 13.49
N LEU A 869 -21.12 -16.03 12.63
CA LEU A 869 -19.93 -16.63 12.02
C LEU A 869 -19.24 -15.67 11.06
N VAL A 870 -19.98 -14.92 10.24
CA VAL A 870 -19.39 -13.94 9.30
C VAL A 870 -18.49 -12.97 10.06
N ILE A 871 -19.00 -12.39 11.15
CA ILE A 871 -18.29 -11.39 11.95
C ILE A 871 -16.92 -11.91 12.44
N HIS A 872 -16.88 -13.16 12.91
CA HIS A 872 -15.68 -13.75 13.52
C HIS A 872 -14.75 -14.46 12.53
N MET A 873 -15.24 -14.84 11.36
CA MET A 873 -14.49 -15.61 10.36
C MET A 873 -13.90 -14.73 9.25
N GLU A 874 -14.46 -13.54 8.99
CA GLU A 874 -14.10 -12.70 7.84
C GLU A 874 -12.64 -12.23 7.86
N LEU A 875 -12.06 -11.93 9.03
CA LEU A 875 -10.63 -11.59 9.14
C LEU A 875 -9.74 -12.76 8.72
N LEU A 876 -9.96 -13.96 9.27
CA LEU A 876 -9.19 -15.17 8.94
C LEU A 876 -9.26 -15.49 7.43
N LEU A 877 -10.46 -15.36 6.84
CA LEU A 877 -10.64 -15.55 5.40
C LEU A 877 -9.92 -14.48 4.58
N ALA A 878 -10.00 -13.21 4.98
CA ALA A 878 -9.28 -12.14 4.29
C ALA A 878 -7.76 -12.36 4.31
N LEU A 879 -7.20 -12.86 5.41
CA LEU A 879 -5.79 -13.23 5.54
C LEU A 879 -5.42 -14.46 4.71
N SER A 880 -6.38 -15.39 4.52
CA SER A 880 -6.18 -16.60 3.71
C SER A 880 -5.85 -16.32 2.23
N THR A 881 -6.18 -15.13 1.73
CA THR A 881 -5.73 -14.67 0.40
C THR A 881 -4.20 -14.46 0.30
N LYS A 882 -3.54 -14.17 1.42
CA LYS A 882 -2.08 -13.99 1.51
C LYS A 882 -1.37 -15.26 1.98
N ASN A 883 -1.94 -15.96 2.98
CA ASN A 883 -1.43 -17.21 3.50
C ASN A 883 -2.50 -18.31 3.47
N VAL A 884 -2.41 -19.21 2.49
CA VAL A 884 -3.43 -20.24 2.25
C VAL A 884 -3.42 -21.34 3.32
N GLU A 885 -2.33 -21.51 4.07
CA GLU A 885 -2.25 -22.51 5.15
C GLU A 885 -3.27 -22.27 6.25
N LEU A 886 -3.70 -21.00 6.44
CA LEU A 886 -4.77 -20.62 7.37
C LEU A 886 -6.11 -21.29 7.03
N LEU A 887 -6.35 -21.73 5.80
CA LEU A 887 -7.55 -22.50 5.47
C LEU A 887 -7.58 -23.87 6.17
N SER A 888 -6.41 -24.43 6.53
CA SER A 888 -6.34 -25.70 7.24
C SER A 888 -7.04 -25.64 8.61
N THR A 889 -6.99 -24.50 9.29
CA THR A 889 -7.70 -24.31 10.57
C THR A 889 -9.22 -24.31 10.37
N VAL A 890 -9.69 -23.72 9.26
CA VAL A 890 -11.11 -23.75 8.87
C VAL A 890 -11.57 -25.19 8.59
N PHE A 891 -10.75 -25.98 7.89
CA PHE A 891 -11.04 -27.40 7.63
C PHE A 891 -11.12 -28.23 8.92
N GLU A 892 -10.18 -28.06 9.85
CA GLU A 892 -10.19 -28.78 11.13
C GLU A 892 -11.38 -28.40 12.02
N ALA A 893 -11.78 -27.13 12.02
CA ALA A 893 -12.96 -26.69 12.76
C ALA A 893 -14.26 -27.16 12.09
N TYR A 894 -14.32 -27.17 10.75
CA TYR A 894 -15.45 -27.66 9.98
C TYR A 894 -15.74 -29.14 10.24
N LYS A 895 -14.70 -29.97 10.30
CA LYS A 895 -14.82 -31.40 10.63
C LYS A 895 -15.54 -31.64 11.96
N LYS A 896 -15.33 -30.77 12.94
CA LYS A 896 -15.91 -30.88 14.31
C LYS A 896 -17.29 -30.22 14.42
N ALA A 897 -17.75 -29.50 13.39
CA ALA A 897 -18.95 -28.69 13.44
C ALA A 897 -20.23 -29.49 13.10
N MET A 898 -21.37 -29.04 13.64
CA MET A 898 -22.69 -29.60 13.35
C MET A 898 -23.14 -29.26 11.91
N PRO A 899 -24.08 -30.03 11.31
CA PRO A 899 -24.51 -29.82 9.92
C PRO A 899 -24.98 -28.40 9.60
N THR A 900 -25.71 -27.75 10.52
CA THR A 900 -26.18 -26.36 10.38
C THR A 900 -25.03 -25.37 10.27
N VAL A 901 -24.01 -25.53 11.13
CA VAL A 901 -22.78 -24.70 11.12
C VAL A 901 -21.97 -24.97 9.85
N GLN A 902 -21.87 -26.23 9.43
CA GLN A 902 -21.20 -26.61 8.18
C GLN A 902 -21.84 -25.94 6.95
N ILE A 903 -23.17 -25.86 6.89
CA ILE A 903 -23.89 -25.15 5.81
C ILE A 903 -23.49 -23.66 5.80
N ALA A 904 -23.49 -23.01 6.95
CA ALA A 904 -23.10 -21.60 7.07
C ALA A 904 -21.65 -21.37 6.62
N VAL A 905 -20.69 -22.17 7.11
CA VAL A 905 -19.27 -22.07 6.70
C VAL A 905 -19.10 -22.20 5.18
N ARG A 906 -19.81 -23.14 4.53
CA ARG A 906 -19.78 -23.31 3.06
C ARG A 906 -20.33 -22.10 2.29
N ARG A 907 -21.24 -21.32 2.88
CA ARG A 907 -21.73 -20.06 2.29
C ARG A 907 -20.69 -18.96 2.46
N ILE A 908 -20.21 -18.76 3.68
CA ILE A 908 -19.29 -17.68 4.08
C ILE A 908 -17.95 -17.75 3.32
N ILE A 909 -17.45 -18.95 3.01
CA ILE A 909 -16.19 -19.10 2.26
C ILE A 909 -16.30 -18.68 0.78
N THR A 910 -17.51 -18.54 0.24
CA THR A 910 -17.74 -18.34 -1.20
C THR A 910 -17.03 -17.11 -1.79
N PRO A 911 -17.10 -15.90 -1.18
CA PRO A 911 -16.44 -14.71 -1.70
C PRO A 911 -14.91 -14.85 -1.73
N LEU A 912 -14.33 -15.52 -0.73
CA LEU A 912 -12.90 -15.78 -0.66
C LEU A 912 -12.45 -16.63 -1.85
N ILE A 913 -13.09 -17.78 -2.07
CA ILE A 913 -12.68 -18.69 -3.15
C ILE A 913 -12.84 -18.00 -4.51
N LYS A 914 -13.93 -17.25 -4.72
CA LYS A 914 -14.12 -16.46 -5.94
C LYS A 914 -12.98 -15.45 -6.18
N SER A 915 -12.45 -14.82 -5.13
CA SER A 915 -11.30 -13.92 -5.26
C SER A 915 -9.99 -14.63 -5.62
N MET A 916 -9.89 -15.93 -5.34
CA MET A 916 -8.68 -16.74 -5.56
C MET A 916 -8.73 -17.61 -6.82
N VAL A 917 -9.80 -17.54 -7.62
CA VAL A 917 -9.98 -18.35 -8.85
C VAL A 917 -8.81 -18.19 -9.84
N ASN A 918 -8.18 -17.01 -9.88
CA ASN A 918 -7.04 -16.73 -10.77
C ASN A 918 -5.69 -17.30 -10.26
N THR A 919 -5.64 -17.84 -9.05
CA THR A 919 -4.41 -18.40 -8.43
C THR A 919 -4.64 -19.80 -7.85
N PRO A 920 -5.04 -20.80 -8.68
CA PRO A 920 -5.42 -22.12 -8.20
C PRO A 920 -4.26 -22.91 -7.59
N THR A 921 -3.02 -22.67 -8.04
CA THR A 921 -1.81 -23.37 -7.57
C THR A 921 -1.57 -23.23 -6.07
N LYS A 922 -1.97 -22.11 -5.46
CA LYS A 922 -1.82 -21.88 -4.01
C LYS A 922 -2.84 -22.67 -3.17
N ILE A 923 -4.00 -23.02 -3.74
CA ILE A 923 -5.09 -23.73 -3.04
C ILE A 923 -4.90 -25.25 -3.12
N ILE A 924 -4.26 -25.74 -4.18
CA ILE A 924 -4.07 -27.19 -4.42
C ILE A 924 -3.48 -27.93 -3.20
N PRO A 925 -2.43 -27.46 -2.51
CA PRO A 925 -1.86 -28.18 -1.36
C PRO A 925 -2.87 -28.44 -0.25
N VAL A 926 -3.70 -27.45 0.08
CA VAL A 926 -4.76 -27.58 1.10
C VAL A 926 -5.85 -28.55 0.64
N LEU A 927 -6.23 -28.50 -0.64
CA LEU A 927 -7.20 -29.44 -1.21
C LEU A 927 -6.68 -30.88 -1.30
N THR A 928 -5.37 -31.11 -1.43
CA THR A 928 -4.83 -32.48 -1.43
C THR A 928 -4.76 -33.10 -0.03
N ASN A 929 -4.64 -32.27 1.00
CA ASN A 929 -4.36 -32.69 2.38
C ASN A 929 -5.48 -32.37 3.39
N PHE A 930 -6.72 -32.10 2.95
CA PHE A 930 -7.83 -31.84 3.88
C PHE A 930 -8.16 -33.06 4.77
N PRO A 931 -8.71 -32.86 5.98
CA PRO A 931 -9.03 -33.93 6.92
C PRO A 931 -10.34 -34.67 6.56
N THR A 932 -10.40 -35.97 6.88
CA THR A 932 -11.59 -36.81 6.67
C THR A 932 -12.79 -36.26 7.45
N GLY A 933 -13.96 -36.19 6.81
CA GLY A 933 -15.17 -35.51 7.30
C GLY A 933 -15.37 -34.09 6.76
N SER A 934 -14.42 -33.55 5.98
CA SER A 934 -14.53 -32.23 5.34
C SER A 934 -14.74 -32.27 3.81
N GLU A 935 -15.14 -33.42 3.28
CA GLU A 935 -15.31 -33.68 1.85
C GLU A 935 -16.31 -32.71 1.24
N THR A 936 -17.39 -32.40 1.96
CA THR A 936 -18.45 -31.48 1.50
C THR A 936 -17.97 -30.03 1.38
N LEU A 937 -16.99 -29.60 2.19
CA LEU A 937 -16.35 -28.29 2.05
C LEU A 937 -15.37 -28.29 0.87
N ALA A 938 -14.54 -29.33 0.74
CA ALA A 938 -13.62 -29.47 -0.39
C ALA A 938 -14.36 -29.49 -1.74
N LEU A 939 -15.47 -30.25 -1.81
CA LEU A 939 -16.36 -30.30 -2.98
C LEU A 939 -16.90 -28.90 -3.32
N ARG A 940 -17.32 -28.13 -2.31
CA ARG A 940 -17.82 -26.76 -2.50
C ARG A 940 -16.73 -25.83 -3.05
N ILE A 941 -15.50 -25.93 -2.55
CA ILE A 941 -14.37 -25.14 -3.06
C ILE A 941 -14.07 -25.51 -4.51
N ILE A 942 -13.99 -26.80 -4.84
CA ILE A 942 -13.76 -27.29 -6.21
C ILE A 942 -14.86 -26.83 -7.16
N TYR A 943 -16.12 -26.93 -6.73
CA TYR A 943 -17.26 -26.36 -7.47
C TYR A 943 -17.01 -24.88 -7.76
N LEU A 944 -16.75 -24.06 -6.74
CA LEU A 944 -16.54 -22.62 -6.92
C LEU A 944 -15.35 -22.26 -7.83
N LEU A 945 -14.28 -23.05 -7.81
CA LEU A 945 -13.14 -22.88 -8.72
C LEU A 945 -13.50 -23.22 -10.18
N CYS A 946 -14.52 -24.05 -10.40
CA CYS A 946 -14.94 -24.53 -11.72
C CYS A 946 -16.26 -23.91 -12.22
N VAL A 947 -17.01 -23.17 -11.39
CA VAL A 947 -18.36 -22.68 -11.71
C VAL A 947 -18.40 -21.71 -12.88
N ASP A 948 -17.38 -20.87 -13.05
CA ASP A 948 -17.34 -19.90 -14.12
C ASP A 948 -17.19 -20.62 -15.47
N GLY A 949 -18.35 -20.89 -16.10
CA GLY A 949 -18.46 -21.72 -17.30
C GLY A 949 -17.72 -21.21 -18.53
N ALA A 950 -17.08 -20.04 -18.47
CA ALA A 950 -16.20 -19.50 -19.51
C ALA A 950 -14.73 -19.94 -19.35
N ARG A 951 -14.38 -20.64 -18.25
CA ARG A 951 -13.01 -21.02 -17.93
C ARG A 951 -12.87 -22.53 -17.78
N VAL A 952 -11.84 -23.06 -18.43
CA VAL A 952 -11.47 -24.47 -18.30
C VAL A 952 -10.64 -24.66 -17.03
N PRO A 953 -10.91 -25.69 -16.20
CA PRO A 953 -10.10 -25.98 -15.02
C PRO A 953 -8.62 -26.18 -15.37
N ALA A 954 -7.72 -25.61 -14.55
CA ALA A 954 -6.27 -25.74 -14.74
C ALA A 954 -5.82 -27.20 -14.67
N LYS A 955 -4.84 -27.60 -15.49
CA LYS A 955 -4.38 -29.01 -15.59
C LYS A 955 -3.87 -29.54 -14.25
N GLU A 956 -3.19 -28.70 -13.48
CA GLU A 956 -2.65 -29.02 -12.15
C GLU A 956 -3.79 -29.33 -11.16
N LEU A 957 -4.89 -28.57 -11.22
CA LEU A 957 -6.07 -28.81 -10.39
C LEU A 957 -6.75 -30.13 -10.78
N VAL A 958 -6.90 -30.40 -12.08
CA VAL A 958 -7.48 -31.65 -12.60
C VAL A 958 -6.65 -32.86 -12.12
N GLN A 959 -5.33 -32.82 -12.28
CA GLN A 959 -4.44 -33.90 -11.84
C GLN A 959 -4.48 -34.10 -10.32
N ALA A 960 -4.48 -33.02 -9.53
CA ALA A 960 -4.55 -33.09 -8.08
C ALA A 960 -5.86 -33.74 -7.60
N VAL A 961 -7.00 -33.33 -8.18
CA VAL A 961 -8.32 -33.90 -7.83
C VAL A 961 -8.42 -35.36 -8.25
N LEU A 962 -7.91 -35.74 -9.43
CA LEU A 962 -7.90 -37.14 -9.87
C LEU A 962 -7.04 -38.03 -8.94
N SER A 963 -5.80 -37.61 -8.63
CA SER A 963 -4.93 -38.31 -7.68
C SER A 963 -5.60 -38.48 -6.31
N MET A 964 -6.33 -37.45 -5.87
CA MET A 964 -7.05 -37.47 -4.61
C MET A 964 -8.23 -38.45 -4.64
N CYS A 965 -9.04 -38.44 -5.71
CA CYS A 965 -10.14 -39.38 -5.90
C CYS A 965 -9.66 -40.84 -5.91
N ASP A 966 -8.54 -41.12 -6.58
CA ASP A 966 -7.98 -42.47 -6.67
C ASP A 966 -7.39 -42.93 -5.32
N LYS A 967 -6.66 -42.06 -4.61
CA LYS A 967 -6.05 -42.39 -3.30
C LYS A 967 -7.08 -42.58 -2.19
N ARG A 968 -8.12 -41.74 -2.15
CA ARG A 968 -9.10 -41.68 -1.04
C ARG A 968 -10.44 -42.32 -1.37
N LYS A 969 -10.63 -42.86 -2.59
CA LYS A 969 -11.92 -43.39 -3.10
C LYS A 969 -13.08 -42.42 -2.90
N LEU A 970 -12.87 -41.16 -3.27
CA LEU A 970 -13.87 -40.10 -3.12
C LEU A 970 -14.99 -40.25 -4.15
N ASP A 971 -16.13 -39.66 -3.82
CA ASP A 971 -17.36 -39.70 -4.62
C ASP A 971 -17.16 -39.11 -6.04
N GLY A 972 -17.91 -39.64 -7.02
CA GLY A 972 -17.88 -39.16 -8.40
C GLY A 972 -18.31 -37.70 -8.55
N ASN A 973 -18.99 -37.14 -7.54
CA ASN A 973 -19.36 -35.72 -7.48
C ASN A 973 -18.16 -34.76 -7.60
N PHE A 974 -16.97 -35.18 -7.18
CA PHE A 974 -15.74 -34.40 -7.36
C PHE A 974 -15.32 -34.30 -8.84
N ILE A 975 -15.63 -35.33 -9.62
CA ILE A 975 -15.21 -35.49 -11.01
C ILE A 975 -16.10 -34.66 -11.95
N VAL A 976 -17.39 -34.55 -11.65
CA VAL A 976 -18.42 -33.74 -12.36
C VAL A 976 -17.90 -32.33 -12.69
N PHE A 977 -17.27 -31.65 -11.73
CA PHE A 977 -16.87 -30.25 -11.89
C PHE A 977 -15.60 -30.05 -12.73
N ILE A 978 -14.71 -31.05 -12.78
CA ILE A 978 -13.42 -30.97 -13.47
C ILE A 978 -13.44 -31.57 -14.89
N PHE A 979 -14.57 -32.15 -15.31
CA PHE A 979 -14.73 -32.84 -16.60
C PHE A 979 -14.28 -32.04 -17.83
N GLY A 980 -14.56 -30.75 -17.89
CA GLY A 980 -14.16 -29.90 -19.02
C GLY A 980 -12.64 -29.68 -19.14
N GLY A 981 -11.86 -29.98 -18.11
CA GLY A 981 -10.40 -29.82 -18.09
C GLY A 981 -9.60 -31.06 -18.52
N MET A 982 -10.26 -32.21 -18.63
CA MET A 982 -9.61 -33.51 -18.91
C MET A 982 -9.25 -33.70 -20.38
N ASP A 983 -8.37 -34.67 -20.63
CA ASP A 983 -8.13 -35.19 -21.97
C ASP A 983 -9.19 -36.22 -22.35
N ARG A 984 -9.35 -36.43 -23.66
CA ARG A 984 -10.41 -37.28 -24.23
C ARG A 984 -10.45 -38.70 -23.64
N GLU A 985 -9.31 -39.37 -23.55
CA GLU A 985 -9.24 -40.76 -23.06
C GLU A 985 -9.59 -40.86 -21.57
N GLU A 986 -9.14 -39.89 -20.76
CA GLU A 986 -9.44 -39.84 -19.33
C GLU A 986 -10.93 -39.55 -19.09
N ALA A 987 -11.50 -38.61 -19.84
CA ALA A 987 -12.92 -38.28 -19.76
C ALA A 987 -13.82 -39.51 -20.05
N LEU A 988 -13.49 -40.29 -21.08
CA LEU A 988 -14.21 -41.52 -21.40
C LEU A 988 -14.05 -42.60 -20.32
N ARG A 989 -12.84 -42.76 -19.75
CA ARG A 989 -12.59 -43.73 -18.66
C ARG A 989 -13.38 -43.40 -17.39
N ARG A 990 -13.61 -42.13 -17.10
CA ARG A 990 -14.30 -41.66 -15.88
C ARG A 990 -15.80 -41.42 -16.08
N LEU A 991 -16.30 -41.47 -17.32
CA LEU A 991 -17.72 -41.34 -17.66
C LEU A 991 -18.64 -42.32 -16.90
N PRO A 992 -18.30 -43.63 -16.74
CA PRO A 992 -19.13 -44.56 -15.99
C PRO A 992 -19.31 -44.17 -14.53
N ILE A 993 -18.27 -43.60 -13.90
CA ILE A 993 -18.30 -43.17 -12.50
C ILE A 993 -19.31 -42.03 -12.32
N VAL A 994 -19.32 -41.06 -13.25
CA VAL A 994 -20.27 -39.93 -13.20
C VAL A 994 -21.71 -40.39 -13.48
N VAL A 995 -21.93 -41.27 -14.45
CA VAL A 995 -23.26 -41.83 -14.75
C VAL A 995 -23.79 -42.68 -13.56
N SER A 996 -22.89 -43.31 -12.81
CA SER A 996 -23.28 -44.08 -11.63
C SER A 996 -23.91 -43.24 -10.50
N LEU A 997 -23.70 -41.91 -10.50
CA LEU A 997 -24.25 -40.98 -9.51
C LEU A 997 -25.74 -40.69 -9.70
N LEU A 998 -26.29 -41.02 -10.88
CA LEU A 998 -27.71 -40.81 -11.16
C LEU A 998 -28.58 -41.65 -10.22
N ASN A 999 -29.58 -41.00 -9.64
CA ASN A 999 -30.51 -41.60 -8.68
C ASN A 999 -31.97 -41.16 -8.92
N ASN A 1000 -32.34 -40.79 -10.17
CA ASN A 1000 -33.64 -40.22 -10.52
C ASN A 1000 -34.00 -38.89 -9.83
N SER A 1001 -33.07 -38.24 -9.13
CA SER A 1001 -33.29 -36.89 -8.58
C SER A 1001 -32.98 -35.81 -9.61
N GLU A 1002 -33.78 -34.75 -9.64
CA GLU A 1002 -33.53 -33.61 -10.54
C GLU A 1002 -32.18 -32.94 -10.26
N GLY A 1003 -31.73 -32.91 -9.01
CA GLY A 1003 -30.41 -32.39 -8.65
C GLY A 1003 -29.25 -33.14 -9.32
N SER A 1004 -29.31 -34.48 -9.35
CA SER A 1004 -28.30 -35.30 -10.04
C SER A 1004 -28.32 -35.12 -11.56
N ARG A 1005 -29.51 -34.90 -12.14
CA ARG A 1005 -29.68 -34.61 -13.57
C ARG A 1005 -29.11 -33.26 -13.95
N VAL A 1006 -29.30 -32.23 -13.13
CA VAL A 1006 -28.72 -30.89 -13.34
C VAL A 1006 -27.20 -30.96 -13.33
N MET A 1007 -26.58 -31.64 -12.35
CA MET A 1007 -25.12 -31.79 -12.30
C MET A 1007 -24.56 -32.52 -13.52
N LEU A 1008 -25.26 -33.57 -13.99
CA LEU A 1008 -24.87 -34.30 -15.19
C LEU A 1008 -25.02 -33.46 -16.46
N ARG A 1009 -26.12 -32.70 -16.57
CA ARG A 1009 -26.39 -31.77 -17.68
C ARG A 1009 -25.29 -30.73 -17.80
N GLU A 1010 -24.87 -30.14 -16.68
CA GLU A 1010 -23.74 -29.21 -16.64
C GLU A 1010 -22.42 -29.88 -17.06
N SER A 1011 -22.19 -31.13 -16.65
CA SER A 1011 -21.00 -31.90 -17.03
C SER A 1011 -20.95 -32.18 -18.53
N PHE A 1012 -22.06 -32.61 -19.12
CA PHE A 1012 -22.17 -32.84 -20.56
C PHE A 1012 -22.01 -31.55 -21.37
N ALA A 1013 -22.57 -30.44 -20.89
CA ALA A 1013 -22.38 -29.14 -21.51
C ALA A 1013 -20.90 -28.75 -21.52
N ARG A 1014 -20.18 -28.94 -20.40
CA ARG A 1014 -18.73 -28.65 -20.29
C ARG A 1014 -17.86 -29.51 -21.22
N LEU A 1015 -18.24 -30.76 -21.48
CA LEU A 1015 -17.51 -31.66 -22.38
C LEU A 1015 -17.68 -31.31 -23.87
N THR A 1016 -18.86 -30.80 -24.22
CA THR A 1016 -19.28 -30.60 -25.62
C THR A 1016 -19.19 -29.15 -26.09
N THR A 1017 -19.11 -28.19 -25.17
CA THR A 1017 -18.97 -26.77 -25.49
C THR A 1017 -17.52 -26.44 -25.85
N SER A 1018 -17.33 -25.72 -26.95
CA SER A 1018 -16.02 -25.16 -27.32
C SER A 1018 -15.87 -23.77 -26.69
N TYR A 1019 -14.68 -23.48 -26.16
CA TYR A 1019 -14.35 -22.17 -25.57
C TYR A 1019 -13.35 -21.42 -26.45
N LEU A 1020 -13.27 -20.10 -26.32
CA LEU A 1020 -12.27 -19.29 -27.03
C LEU A 1020 -10.86 -19.90 -26.80
N ASN A 1021 -10.20 -20.27 -27.89
CA ASN A 1021 -8.86 -20.89 -27.93
C ASN A 1021 -8.74 -22.36 -27.43
N ARG A 1022 -9.84 -23.11 -27.25
CA ARG A 1022 -9.76 -24.56 -27.02
C ARG A 1022 -10.95 -25.32 -27.62
N PRO A 1023 -10.73 -26.37 -28.44
CA PRO A 1023 -11.81 -27.21 -28.96
C PRO A 1023 -12.49 -28.00 -27.84
N SER A 1024 -13.75 -28.40 -28.04
CA SER A 1024 -14.46 -29.26 -27.09
C SER A 1024 -13.72 -30.58 -26.85
N VAL A 1025 -13.78 -31.09 -25.62
CA VAL A 1025 -13.11 -32.35 -25.23
C VAL A 1025 -13.71 -33.54 -25.99
N LEU A 1026 -15.04 -33.53 -26.16
CA LEU A 1026 -15.79 -34.52 -26.93
C LEU A 1026 -16.71 -33.82 -27.92
N SER A 1027 -16.91 -34.43 -29.07
CA SER A 1027 -18.04 -34.05 -29.94
C SER A 1027 -19.35 -34.61 -29.36
N PRO A 1028 -20.50 -33.97 -29.63
CA PRO A 1028 -21.81 -34.51 -29.24
C PRO A 1028 -22.02 -35.97 -29.65
N THR A 1029 -21.60 -36.33 -30.87
CA THR A 1029 -21.65 -37.72 -31.36
C THR A 1029 -20.78 -38.65 -30.53
N GLN A 1030 -19.56 -38.22 -30.18
CA GLN A 1030 -18.62 -39.02 -29.38
C GLN A 1030 -19.11 -39.21 -27.94
N LEU A 1031 -19.75 -38.21 -27.34
CA LEU A 1031 -20.37 -38.34 -26.01
C LEU A 1031 -21.50 -39.38 -26.05
N LEU A 1032 -22.38 -39.30 -27.05
CA LEU A 1032 -23.47 -40.28 -27.21
C LEU A 1032 -22.93 -41.69 -27.46
N MET A 1033 -21.86 -41.85 -28.24
CA MET A 1033 -21.16 -43.13 -28.39
C MET A 1033 -20.53 -43.61 -27.08
N GLY A 1034 -19.91 -42.72 -26.30
CA GLY A 1034 -19.33 -43.05 -24.99
C GLY A 1034 -20.37 -43.50 -23.96
N LEU A 1035 -21.60 -42.99 -24.03
CA LEU A 1035 -22.72 -43.49 -23.21
C LEU A 1035 -23.13 -44.94 -23.57
N HIS A 1036 -22.80 -45.39 -24.78
CA HIS A 1036 -23.04 -46.77 -25.23
C HIS A 1036 -21.81 -47.68 -25.07
N ASP A 1037 -20.72 -47.19 -24.47
CA ASP A 1037 -19.56 -48.00 -24.13
C ASP A 1037 -19.99 -49.16 -23.19
N PRO A 1038 -19.41 -50.37 -23.32
CA PRO A 1038 -19.76 -51.50 -22.46
C PRO A 1038 -19.72 -51.19 -20.96
N SER A 1039 -18.80 -50.33 -20.54
CA SER A 1039 -18.65 -49.93 -19.12
C SER A 1039 -19.82 -49.09 -18.60
N VAL A 1040 -20.42 -48.23 -19.44
CA VAL A 1040 -21.59 -47.42 -19.09
C VAL A 1040 -22.87 -48.23 -19.28
N ALA A 1041 -22.96 -49.02 -20.36
CA ALA A 1041 -24.11 -49.84 -20.67
C ALA A 1041 -24.42 -50.86 -19.55
N ALA A 1042 -23.39 -51.35 -18.85
CA ALA A 1042 -23.54 -52.21 -17.67
C ALA A 1042 -24.35 -51.58 -16.51
N LEU A 1043 -24.48 -50.25 -16.47
CA LEU A 1043 -25.25 -49.52 -15.43
C LEU A 1043 -26.77 -49.57 -15.64
N GLY A 1044 -27.25 -50.13 -16.76
CA GLY A 1044 -28.66 -50.39 -17.02
C GLY A 1044 -29.53 -49.13 -16.98
N ASN A 1045 -30.45 -49.05 -16.02
CA ASN A 1045 -31.42 -47.95 -15.90
C ASN A 1045 -30.77 -46.56 -15.79
N LYS A 1046 -29.58 -46.47 -15.16
CA LYS A 1046 -28.84 -45.20 -15.05
C LYS A 1046 -28.29 -44.74 -16.40
N ALA A 1047 -27.92 -45.67 -17.29
CA ALA A 1047 -27.49 -45.34 -18.64
C ALA A 1047 -28.66 -44.84 -19.49
N MET A 1048 -29.85 -45.44 -19.34
CA MET A 1048 -31.08 -44.94 -19.97
C MET A 1048 -31.43 -43.53 -19.47
N GLU A 1049 -31.31 -43.29 -18.16
CA GLU A 1049 -31.50 -41.96 -17.59
C GLU A 1049 -30.48 -40.93 -18.13
N ALA A 1050 -29.20 -41.31 -18.28
CA ALA A 1050 -28.18 -40.43 -18.87
C ALA A 1050 -28.49 -40.04 -20.33
N ILE A 1051 -29.05 -40.96 -21.12
CA ILE A 1051 -29.50 -40.68 -22.50
C ILE A 1051 -30.68 -39.71 -22.52
N SER A 1052 -31.63 -39.88 -21.59
CA SER A 1052 -32.74 -38.95 -21.39
C SER A 1052 -32.24 -37.55 -21.00
N VAL A 1053 -31.24 -37.46 -20.10
CA VAL A 1053 -30.61 -36.18 -19.75
C VAL A 1053 -29.93 -35.54 -20.95
N TYR A 1054 -29.17 -36.31 -21.74
CA TYR A 1054 -28.52 -35.85 -22.98
C TYR A 1054 -29.54 -35.31 -24.00
N GLU A 1055 -30.70 -35.94 -24.12
CA GLU A 1055 -31.79 -35.48 -24.98
C GLU A 1055 -32.38 -34.14 -24.49
N SER A 1056 -32.66 -34.05 -23.18
CA SER A 1056 -33.34 -32.91 -22.54
C SER A 1056 -32.52 -31.62 -22.52
N MET A 1057 -31.28 -31.64 -23.01
CA MET A 1057 -30.39 -30.48 -22.99
C MET A 1057 -30.85 -29.43 -24.02
N THR A 1058 -31.12 -28.22 -23.53
CA THR A 1058 -31.53 -27.07 -24.34
C THR A 1058 -30.55 -25.91 -24.20
N LYS A 1059 -30.49 -25.08 -25.24
CA LYS A 1059 -29.81 -23.79 -25.25
C LYS A 1059 -30.69 -22.72 -24.59
N PRO A 1060 -30.12 -21.54 -24.24
CA PRO A 1060 -30.88 -20.44 -23.64
C PRO A 1060 -32.07 -19.93 -24.47
N ASP A 1061 -32.03 -20.15 -25.79
CA ASP A 1061 -33.09 -19.83 -26.75
C ASP A 1061 -34.24 -20.87 -26.79
N GLY A 1062 -34.17 -21.91 -25.95
CA GLY A 1062 -35.16 -23.00 -25.90
C GLY A 1062 -34.96 -24.08 -26.97
N THR A 1063 -33.97 -23.95 -27.85
CA THR A 1063 -33.67 -24.97 -28.88
C THR A 1063 -32.85 -26.13 -28.29
N HIS A 1064 -32.94 -27.32 -28.85
CA HIS A 1064 -32.12 -28.46 -28.40
C HIS A 1064 -30.63 -28.19 -28.61
N MET A 1065 -29.81 -28.52 -27.61
CA MET A 1065 -28.37 -28.28 -27.64
C MET A 1065 -27.65 -29.11 -28.71
N PHE A 1066 -28.11 -30.34 -28.94
CA PHE A 1066 -27.58 -31.27 -29.94
C PHE A 1066 -28.57 -31.43 -31.09
N SER A 1067 -28.13 -31.54 -32.34
CA SER A 1067 -29.03 -31.63 -33.50
C SER A 1067 -29.51 -33.06 -33.79
N THR A 1068 -30.56 -33.21 -34.60
CA THR A 1068 -31.03 -34.52 -35.10
C THR A 1068 -29.97 -35.24 -35.93
N ALA A 1069 -29.15 -34.51 -36.68
CA ALA A 1069 -28.04 -35.06 -37.45
C ALA A 1069 -26.98 -35.77 -36.58
N VAL A 1070 -26.78 -35.32 -35.33
CA VAL A 1070 -25.87 -35.97 -34.37
C VAL A 1070 -26.38 -37.36 -34.02
N PHE A 1071 -27.68 -37.49 -33.73
CA PHE A 1071 -28.33 -38.77 -33.44
C PHE A 1071 -28.32 -39.70 -34.65
N ASP A 1072 -28.62 -39.20 -35.86
CA ASP A 1072 -28.54 -39.99 -37.10
C ASP A 1072 -27.15 -40.58 -37.31
N THR A 1073 -26.11 -39.77 -37.09
CA THR A 1073 -24.71 -40.21 -37.25
C THR A 1073 -24.32 -41.23 -36.19
N ALA A 1074 -24.68 -40.98 -34.93
CA ALA A 1074 -24.39 -41.92 -33.83
C ALA A 1074 -25.11 -43.26 -34.02
N LEU A 1075 -26.40 -43.26 -34.37
CA LEU A 1075 -27.18 -44.48 -34.61
C LEU A 1075 -26.64 -45.28 -35.80
N LYS A 1076 -26.17 -44.62 -36.87
CA LYS A 1076 -25.48 -45.30 -37.99
C LYS A 1076 -24.23 -46.02 -37.50
N LEU A 1077 -23.35 -45.33 -36.76
CA LEU A 1077 -22.11 -45.89 -36.24
C LEU A 1077 -22.36 -47.03 -35.24
N LEU A 1078 -23.33 -46.89 -34.33
CA LEU A 1078 -23.73 -47.94 -33.40
C LEU A 1078 -24.30 -49.16 -34.13
N SER A 1079 -25.03 -48.97 -35.23
CA SER A 1079 -25.56 -50.08 -36.05
C SER A 1079 -24.48 -50.88 -36.79
N GLU A 1080 -23.28 -50.33 -36.94
CA GLU A 1080 -22.15 -50.98 -37.60
C GLU A 1080 -21.32 -51.84 -36.65
N GLN A 1081 -21.38 -51.58 -35.34
CA GLN A 1081 -20.68 -52.35 -34.31
C GLN A 1081 -21.09 -53.83 -34.29
N GLU A 1082 -20.18 -54.71 -33.87
CA GLU A 1082 -20.41 -56.17 -33.83
C GLU A 1082 -21.40 -56.60 -32.73
N HIS A 1083 -21.39 -55.91 -31.59
CA HIS A 1083 -22.27 -56.19 -30.45
C HIS A 1083 -23.35 -55.12 -30.30
N MET A 1084 -24.59 -55.56 -30.46
CA MET A 1084 -25.81 -54.75 -30.37
C MET A 1084 -26.34 -54.70 -28.93
N THR A 1085 -26.67 -53.52 -28.42
CA THR A 1085 -27.19 -53.35 -27.04
C THR A 1085 -28.66 -52.90 -27.03
N SER A 1086 -29.41 -53.28 -26.00
CA SER A 1086 -30.78 -52.79 -25.75
C SER A 1086 -30.83 -51.27 -25.57
N LEU A 1087 -29.73 -50.67 -25.10
CA LEU A 1087 -29.55 -49.23 -24.95
C LEU A 1087 -29.61 -48.48 -26.30
N MET A 1088 -29.09 -49.07 -27.38
CA MET A 1088 -29.15 -48.47 -28.71
C MET A 1088 -30.59 -48.33 -29.22
N LEU A 1089 -31.44 -49.32 -28.95
CA LEU A 1089 -32.87 -49.29 -29.27
C LEU A 1089 -33.62 -48.24 -28.43
N HIS A 1090 -33.22 -48.05 -27.18
CA HIS A 1090 -33.72 -46.96 -26.34
C HIS A 1090 -33.33 -45.58 -26.91
N THR A 1091 -32.09 -45.40 -27.37
CA THR A 1091 -31.65 -44.17 -28.05
C THR A 1091 -32.41 -43.92 -29.34
N ALA A 1092 -32.72 -44.96 -30.11
CA ALA A 1092 -33.56 -44.84 -31.31
C ALA A 1092 -35.01 -44.45 -30.98
N ASP A 1093 -35.56 -44.95 -29.87
CA ASP A 1093 -36.88 -44.59 -29.37
C ASP A 1093 -36.95 -43.11 -28.95
N VAL A 1094 -35.99 -42.68 -28.13
CA VAL A 1094 -35.81 -41.28 -27.73
C VAL A 1094 -35.68 -40.36 -28.97
N TYR A 1095 -34.87 -40.76 -29.95
CA TYR A 1095 -34.70 -40.03 -31.21
C TYR A 1095 -36.00 -39.91 -32.03
N TYR A 1096 -36.80 -40.97 -32.09
CA TYR A 1096 -38.06 -40.95 -32.82
C TYR A 1096 -39.13 -40.10 -32.11
N ARG A 1097 -39.37 -40.33 -30.81
CA ARG A 1097 -40.47 -39.67 -30.08
C ARG A 1097 -40.19 -38.23 -29.70
N GLN A 1098 -38.99 -37.94 -29.22
CA GLN A 1098 -38.69 -36.64 -28.61
C GLN A 1098 -38.07 -35.66 -29.62
N ARG A 1099 -37.42 -36.17 -30.69
CA ARG A 1099 -36.74 -35.34 -31.70
C ARG A 1099 -37.41 -35.34 -33.09
N ASN A 1100 -38.56 -36.01 -33.25
CA ASN A 1100 -39.22 -36.19 -34.56
C ASN A 1100 -38.24 -36.66 -35.66
N GLY A 1101 -37.35 -37.61 -35.32
CA GLY A 1101 -36.36 -38.13 -36.25
C GLY A 1101 -37.00 -38.71 -37.53
N PRO A 1102 -36.34 -38.61 -38.70
CA PRO A 1102 -36.90 -39.14 -39.93
C PRO A 1102 -37.18 -40.64 -39.81
N VAL A 1103 -38.43 -41.02 -40.04
CA VAL A 1103 -38.89 -42.42 -39.98
C VAL A 1103 -38.01 -43.35 -40.81
N GLY A 1104 -37.47 -42.85 -41.94
CA GLY A 1104 -36.59 -43.60 -42.83
C GLY A 1104 -35.25 -44.03 -42.22
N THR A 1105 -34.63 -43.25 -41.33
CA THR A 1105 -33.36 -43.65 -40.68
C THR A 1105 -33.61 -44.79 -39.69
N VAL A 1106 -34.70 -44.68 -38.93
CA VAL A 1106 -35.08 -45.67 -37.92
C VAL A 1106 -35.57 -46.97 -38.55
N ILE A 1107 -36.32 -46.91 -39.65
CA ILE A 1107 -36.70 -48.09 -40.45
C ILE A 1107 -35.46 -48.80 -41.00
N LYS A 1108 -34.48 -48.06 -41.55
CA LYS A 1108 -33.23 -48.66 -42.04
C LYS A 1108 -32.43 -49.33 -40.93
N LEU A 1109 -32.40 -48.74 -39.74
CA LEU A 1109 -31.81 -49.35 -38.55
C LEU A 1109 -32.52 -50.67 -38.23
N LEU A 1110 -33.85 -50.67 -38.05
CA LEU A 1110 -34.64 -51.87 -37.76
C LEU A 1110 -34.51 -52.94 -38.85
N GLN A 1111 -34.43 -52.56 -40.13
CA GLN A 1111 -34.21 -53.49 -41.24
C GLN A 1111 -32.84 -54.18 -41.14
N LYS A 1112 -31.79 -53.43 -40.81
CA LYS A 1112 -30.44 -53.99 -40.57
C LYS A 1112 -30.41 -54.91 -39.34
N LEU A 1113 -31.24 -54.65 -38.33
CA LEU A 1113 -31.43 -55.54 -37.18
C LEU A 1113 -32.13 -56.85 -37.59
N ILE A 1114 -33.11 -56.77 -38.47
CA ILE A 1114 -33.78 -57.95 -39.03
C ILE A 1114 -32.80 -58.81 -39.83
N GLU A 1115 -31.94 -58.20 -40.66
CA GLU A 1115 -30.89 -58.90 -41.41
C GLU A 1115 -29.88 -59.62 -40.49
N ARG A 1116 -29.54 -59.01 -39.34
CA ARG A 1116 -28.63 -59.58 -38.33
C ARG A 1116 -29.29 -60.58 -37.37
N LYS A 1117 -30.59 -60.84 -37.49
CA LYS A 1117 -31.36 -61.79 -36.66
C LYS A 1117 -31.16 -61.61 -35.15
N VAL A 1118 -31.28 -60.38 -34.66
CA VAL A 1118 -30.91 -60.03 -33.26
C VAL A 1118 -31.75 -60.76 -32.19
N TRP A 1119 -32.90 -61.34 -32.56
CA TRP A 1119 -33.75 -62.17 -31.71
C TRP A 1119 -33.11 -63.50 -31.24
N HIS A 1120 -31.95 -63.89 -31.78
CA HIS A 1120 -31.18 -65.04 -31.30
C HIS A 1120 -30.04 -64.67 -30.33
N GLN A 1121 -29.76 -63.38 -30.11
CA GLN A 1121 -28.61 -62.93 -29.32
C GLN A 1121 -28.93 -62.78 -27.82
N ASP A 1122 -30.00 -62.04 -27.48
CA ASP A 1122 -30.40 -61.78 -26.08
C ASP A 1122 -31.92 -61.57 -25.97
N GLU A 1123 -32.54 -62.09 -24.90
CA GLU A 1123 -33.95 -61.91 -24.58
C GLU A 1123 -34.29 -60.46 -24.17
N SER A 1124 -33.36 -59.76 -23.53
CA SER A 1124 -33.54 -58.34 -23.15
C SER A 1124 -33.63 -57.45 -24.40
N LEU A 1125 -32.81 -57.77 -25.41
CA LEU A 1125 -32.77 -57.07 -26.68
C LEU A 1125 -34.01 -57.40 -27.53
N MET A 1126 -34.52 -58.63 -27.47
CA MET A 1126 -35.81 -58.99 -28.08
C MET A 1126 -36.95 -58.15 -27.50
N LYS A 1127 -37.02 -57.98 -26.17
CA LYS A 1127 -38.02 -57.13 -25.51
C LYS A 1127 -37.90 -55.67 -25.95
N ALA A 1128 -36.67 -55.13 -26.02
CA ALA A 1128 -36.42 -53.77 -26.51
C ALA A 1128 -36.81 -53.61 -28.00
N PHE A 1129 -36.54 -54.61 -28.83
CA PHE A 1129 -36.89 -54.59 -30.25
C PHE A 1129 -38.40 -54.55 -30.46
N VAL A 1130 -39.16 -55.38 -29.72
CA VAL A 1130 -40.63 -55.36 -29.75
C VAL A 1130 -41.17 -54.01 -29.31
N HIS A 1131 -40.61 -53.44 -28.23
CA HIS A 1131 -40.99 -52.11 -27.75
C HIS A 1131 -40.77 -51.02 -28.81
N SER A 1132 -39.57 -50.92 -29.37
CA SER A 1132 -39.26 -49.95 -30.44
C SER A 1132 -40.14 -50.18 -31.68
N PHE A 1133 -40.41 -51.43 -32.05
CA PHE A 1133 -41.24 -51.76 -33.20
C PHE A 1133 -42.70 -51.27 -33.04
N ARG A 1134 -43.27 -51.38 -31.84
CA ARG A 1134 -44.61 -50.85 -31.52
C ARG A 1134 -44.64 -49.33 -31.55
N VAL A 1135 -43.66 -48.72 -30.90
CA VAL A 1135 -43.63 -47.28 -30.68
C VAL A 1135 -43.43 -46.50 -31.97
N MET A 1136 -42.69 -47.07 -32.93
CA MET A 1136 -42.36 -46.43 -34.20
C MET A 1136 -43.39 -46.70 -35.32
N GLN A 1137 -44.60 -47.11 -34.94
CA GLN A 1137 -45.72 -47.24 -35.87
C GLN A 1137 -46.18 -45.85 -36.37
N PRO A 1138 -46.70 -45.74 -37.62
CA PRO A 1138 -47.04 -46.82 -38.55
C PRO A 1138 -45.89 -47.28 -39.47
N GLY A 1139 -44.73 -46.61 -39.47
CA GLY A 1139 -43.64 -46.88 -40.42
C GLY A 1139 -43.02 -48.28 -40.31
N THR A 1140 -43.02 -48.87 -39.11
CA THR A 1140 -42.51 -50.22 -38.86
C THR A 1140 -43.39 -51.33 -39.42
N LEU A 1141 -44.67 -51.08 -39.66
CA LEU A 1141 -45.61 -52.09 -40.18
C LEU A 1141 -45.18 -52.60 -41.57
N ALA A 1142 -44.53 -51.75 -42.38
CA ALA A 1142 -43.97 -52.15 -43.67
C ALA A 1142 -42.88 -53.25 -43.57
N LEU A 1143 -42.18 -53.33 -42.42
CA LEU A 1143 -41.12 -54.31 -42.18
C LEU A 1143 -41.67 -55.69 -41.77
N VAL A 1144 -42.96 -55.84 -41.46
CA VAL A 1144 -43.59 -57.13 -41.12
C VAL A 1144 -43.37 -58.18 -42.21
N LYS A 1145 -43.26 -57.77 -43.47
CA LYS A 1145 -42.96 -58.65 -44.62
C LYS A 1145 -41.57 -59.28 -44.57
N SER A 1146 -40.63 -58.62 -43.91
CA SER A 1146 -39.21 -59.04 -43.82
C SER A 1146 -38.89 -59.88 -42.58
N ILE A 1147 -39.84 -60.01 -41.63
CA ILE A 1147 -39.64 -60.74 -40.38
C ILE A 1147 -40.05 -62.21 -40.55
N PRO A 1148 -39.21 -63.19 -40.13
CA PRO A 1148 -39.58 -64.61 -40.14
C PRO A 1148 -40.84 -64.91 -39.32
N GLN A 1149 -41.64 -65.87 -39.79
CA GLN A 1149 -42.96 -66.19 -39.22
C GLN A 1149 -42.90 -66.59 -37.73
N ASP A 1150 -41.86 -67.31 -37.31
CA ASP A 1150 -41.69 -67.78 -35.93
C ASP A 1150 -41.39 -66.64 -34.95
N VAL A 1151 -40.63 -65.64 -35.41
CA VAL A 1151 -40.32 -64.44 -34.62
C VAL A 1151 -41.54 -63.56 -34.51
N LEU A 1152 -42.31 -63.42 -35.61
CA LEU A 1152 -43.54 -62.62 -35.61
C LEU A 1152 -44.60 -63.17 -34.65
N LYS A 1153 -44.73 -64.50 -34.53
CA LYS A 1153 -45.57 -65.14 -33.48
C LYS A 1153 -45.12 -64.74 -32.08
N ARG A 1154 -43.82 -64.83 -31.81
CA ARG A 1154 -43.24 -64.46 -30.51
C ARG A 1154 -43.45 -62.97 -30.17
N MET A 1155 -43.36 -62.07 -31.16
CA MET A 1155 -43.64 -60.63 -30.96
C MET A 1155 -45.11 -60.37 -30.59
N VAL A 1156 -46.04 -61.09 -31.24
CA VAL A 1156 -47.48 -61.01 -31.00
C VAL A 1156 -47.87 -61.55 -29.62
N GLU A 1157 -47.17 -62.58 -29.15
CA GLU A 1157 -47.36 -63.13 -27.79
C GLU A 1157 -46.82 -62.18 -26.70
N MET A 1158 -45.76 -61.42 -27.00
CA MET A 1158 -45.11 -60.50 -26.05
C MET A 1158 -45.85 -59.17 -25.87
N ASP A 1159 -46.51 -58.65 -26.92
CA ASP A 1159 -47.22 -57.36 -26.85
C ASP A 1159 -48.58 -57.43 -27.57
N LYS A 1160 -49.66 -57.34 -26.79
CA LYS A 1160 -51.05 -57.47 -27.28
C LYS A 1160 -51.52 -56.30 -28.13
N ASP A 1161 -51.02 -55.10 -27.87
CA ASP A 1161 -51.39 -53.90 -28.63
C ASP A 1161 -50.73 -53.93 -30.02
N LEU A 1162 -49.49 -54.42 -30.07
CA LEU A 1162 -48.78 -54.65 -31.32
C LEU A 1162 -49.49 -55.66 -32.22
N ALA A 1163 -50.08 -56.71 -31.63
CA ALA A 1163 -50.85 -57.71 -32.35
C ALA A 1163 -52.05 -57.12 -33.10
N VAL A 1164 -52.74 -56.14 -32.50
CA VAL A 1164 -53.88 -55.44 -33.12
C VAL A 1164 -53.41 -54.65 -34.34
N SER A 1165 -52.37 -53.84 -34.21
CA SER A 1165 -51.81 -53.04 -35.31
C SER A 1165 -51.31 -53.89 -36.48
N ILE A 1166 -50.65 -55.03 -36.19
CA ILE A 1166 -50.17 -55.96 -37.22
C ILE A 1166 -51.36 -56.63 -37.92
N ARG A 1167 -52.39 -57.04 -37.18
CA ARG A 1167 -53.60 -57.66 -37.72
C ARG A 1167 -54.36 -56.71 -38.65
N GLU A 1168 -54.49 -55.43 -38.28
CA GLU A 1168 -55.09 -54.40 -39.12
C GLU A 1168 -54.30 -54.14 -40.41
N TYR A 1169 -52.97 -54.09 -40.33
CA TYR A 1169 -52.11 -53.89 -41.49
C TYR A 1169 -52.14 -55.07 -42.47
N VAL A 1170 -52.02 -56.30 -41.96
CA VAL A 1170 -52.12 -57.53 -42.77
C VAL A 1170 -53.54 -57.71 -43.33
N GLY A 1171 -54.56 -57.21 -42.64
CA GLY A 1171 -55.95 -57.21 -43.10
C GLY A 1171 -56.18 -56.38 -44.35
N LYS A 1172 -55.35 -55.36 -44.58
CA LYS A 1172 -55.38 -54.45 -45.75
C LYS A 1172 -54.51 -54.93 -46.92
N MET A 1173 -53.87 -56.10 -46.84
CA MET A 1173 -53.02 -56.66 -47.91
C MET A 1173 -53.80 -57.55 -48.91
N ASP A 1174 -53.31 -57.63 -50.15
CA ASP A 1174 -53.83 -58.54 -51.19
C ASP A 1174 -53.83 -60.02 -50.76
N GLU A 1175 -54.80 -60.80 -51.25
CA GLU A 1175 -55.03 -62.20 -50.86
C GLU A 1175 -53.81 -63.11 -51.03
N GLN A 1176 -52.98 -62.90 -52.05
CA GLN A 1176 -51.74 -63.65 -52.28
C GLN A 1176 -50.66 -63.31 -51.25
N ALA A 1177 -50.52 -62.04 -50.85
CA ALA A 1177 -49.55 -61.58 -49.85
C ALA A 1177 -49.97 -61.93 -48.41
N ARG A 1178 -51.27 -62.17 -48.17
CA ARG A 1178 -51.85 -62.51 -46.86
C ARG A 1178 -51.74 -63.99 -46.48
N LYS A 1179 -51.49 -64.89 -47.44
CA LYS A 1179 -51.37 -66.36 -47.22
C LYS A 1179 -50.44 -66.78 -46.06
N PRO A 1180 -49.20 -66.24 -45.93
CA PRO A 1180 -48.29 -66.63 -44.83
C PRO A 1180 -48.72 -66.14 -43.43
N TYR A 1181 -49.69 -65.22 -43.34
CA TYR A 1181 -50.12 -64.58 -42.09
C TYR A 1181 -51.51 -65.03 -41.60
N LYS A 1182 -52.11 -66.06 -42.23
CA LYS A 1182 -53.45 -66.55 -41.86
C LYS A 1182 -53.60 -66.97 -40.39
N TRP A 1183 -52.50 -67.34 -39.73
CA TRP A 1183 -52.48 -67.70 -38.31
C TRP A 1183 -52.76 -66.52 -37.35
N LEU A 1184 -52.61 -65.25 -37.78
CA LEU A 1184 -52.91 -64.06 -36.97
C LEU A 1184 -54.41 -63.79 -36.78
N PHE A 1185 -55.25 -64.41 -37.62
CA PHE A 1185 -56.71 -64.28 -37.65
C PHE A 1185 -57.42 -65.54 -37.14
N LYS A 1186 -56.66 -66.55 -36.69
CA LYS A 1186 -57.14 -67.66 -35.87
C LYS A 1186 -56.87 -67.32 -34.42
#